data_AF-W9HHB8-F1
#
_entry.id   AF-W9HHB8-F1
#
_cell.length_a   1.000
_cell.length_b   1.000
_cell.length_c   1.000
_cell.angle_alpha   90.00
_cell.angle_beta   90.00
_cell.angle_gamma   90.00
#
_symmetry.space_group_name_H-M   'P 1'
#
loop_
_entity.id
_entity.type
_entity.pdbx_description
1 polymer ?
#
loop_
_entity_poly.entity_id
_entity_poly.type
_entity_poly.pdbx_seq_one_letter_code
_entity_poly.pdbx_strand_id
1 'polypeptide(L)'
;MPSGPHRKHFYVTLQSRYLAALWEEVQARAAPCPEYAGLRLYMAAKNTKLTWMRPTLESTLEEWRHHWDSAVDETYIDPQATYIDIGRQLTPAETGPCGRVLLWRRCCLDRLWRRRLQWSQLQNRLNDQEEGASRSEPGKRRSPPIRRTAYPFVTLRDARDMTITPRPGSWELQNGLVYSQFYNLIKVPFDAAKQYPFQNRHTESMALDPSYLLDQHNSTRGAHAHQSRVQCAYRLSKLRIHRNLPAVDQDETDDDAVRSSLEPTHHQFTYGIRAEDRVSLALLRRITDLFSSAPAPAQPGEASEDDLEDPFFAVPSQTMARFLRASINRYCFLFEYIKAQTGLKYSLPETIVMATALRGLRFSYDSSLITKEPVLWGDRWTSTQRTRTQEGELQAIEVQREGLSLAKTSKVHGFGWWLPGKFDWNTWRFTSEVGDRLAVGNDLLRQDYKRQWRVLKDIRDVHVRMWQAQSWAGRYQVRENVVARRLWLEYLHSTAIELFQRDVWRAALKSTKWKTGSDVTDEAMIRYPGSSPPAFCYDGLSDLFHDRQRDIDHTRPHLVTGNRLRSTNVIDLFDDLFSPSSTDTAMKRRRGWSSLPYRIATRRSIELVEMTLGSTQATQWYAHLRRVVLLTHWILPWPSDSELLTTTKESRTANLKRRLTWASVIHVSPPAQPMSFSESLVPTRKVDDTDRRISTQDDLSQALSEVYWPCRGAIQEGLDLSRCRDWPSTSASHGWTHSG
;
A
#
# COMPACT_ATOMS: atom_id res chain seq x y z
N MET A 1 1.75 -24.76 15.32
CA MET A 1 0.46 -24.70 14.61
C MET A 1 0.64 -25.28 13.22
N PRO A 2 -0.08 -26.35 12.85
CA PRO A 2 -0.02 -26.89 11.50
C PRO A 2 -0.62 -25.86 10.53
N SER A 3 0.06 -25.64 9.41
CA SER A 3 -0.44 -24.90 8.26
C SER A 3 -1.79 -25.46 7.81
N GLY A 4 -2.83 -24.62 7.79
CA GLY A 4 -4.14 -25.00 7.27
C GLY A 4 -4.05 -25.46 5.80
N PRO A 5 -5.01 -26.28 5.33
CA PRO A 5 -4.95 -26.88 4.01
C PRO A 5 -4.97 -25.78 2.94
N HIS A 6 -3.94 -25.77 2.09
CA HIS A 6 -3.88 -24.93 0.90
C HIS A 6 -4.99 -25.35 -0.07
N ARG A 7 -6.14 -24.67 -0.04
CA ARG A 7 -7.15 -24.77 -1.11
C ARG A 7 -6.56 -24.18 -2.40
N LYS A 8 -6.06 -25.05 -3.29
CA LYS A 8 -5.74 -24.68 -4.67
C LYS A 8 -7.06 -24.64 -5.45
N HIS A 9 -7.49 -23.44 -5.85
CA HIS A 9 -8.62 -23.28 -6.78
C HIS A 9 -8.10 -23.48 -8.20
N PHE A 10 -8.55 -24.55 -8.86
CA PHE A 10 -8.31 -24.76 -10.29
C PHE A 10 -9.48 -24.17 -11.08
N TYR A 11 -9.18 -23.36 -12.10
CA TYR A 11 -10.18 -22.83 -13.01
C TYR A 11 -9.97 -23.51 -14.37
N VAL A 12 -10.97 -24.28 -14.79
CA VAL A 12 -11.00 -24.93 -16.11
C VAL A 12 -12.32 -24.58 -16.76
N THR A 13 -12.27 -24.11 -18.00
CA THR A 13 -13.48 -23.89 -18.81
C THR A 13 -13.87 -25.22 -19.44
N LEU A 14 -15.00 -25.79 -19.01
CA LEU A 14 -15.54 -27.04 -19.54
C LEU A 14 -16.65 -26.75 -20.54
N GLN A 15 -16.68 -27.49 -21.65
CA GLN A 15 -17.84 -27.49 -22.55
C GLN A 15 -18.96 -28.34 -21.94
N SER A 16 -20.21 -27.89 -22.07
CA SER A 16 -21.38 -28.51 -21.42
C SER A 16 -21.51 -30.01 -21.72
N ARG A 17 -21.23 -30.44 -22.95
CA ARG A 17 -21.29 -31.84 -23.39
C ARG A 17 -20.43 -32.83 -22.58
N TYR A 18 -19.37 -32.33 -21.92
CA TYR A 18 -18.49 -33.19 -21.12
C TYR A 18 -18.87 -33.24 -19.64
N LEU A 19 -19.80 -32.42 -19.18
CA LEU A 19 -20.13 -32.29 -17.77
C LEU A 19 -20.62 -33.60 -17.16
N ALA A 20 -21.48 -34.34 -17.88
CA ALA A 20 -22.03 -35.61 -17.40
C ALA A 20 -20.93 -36.66 -17.17
N ALA A 21 -20.15 -36.97 -18.20
CA ALA A 21 -19.06 -37.95 -18.12
C ALA A 21 -17.99 -37.55 -17.09
N LEU A 22 -17.66 -36.26 -16.99
CA LEU A 22 -16.72 -35.77 -15.97
C LEU A 22 -17.28 -35.90 -14.56
N TRP A 23 -18.57 -35.66 -14.38
CA TRP A 23 -19.20 -35.79 -13.07
C TRP A 23 -19.27 -37.25 -12.63
N GLU A 24 -19.61 -38.17 -13.53
CA GLU A 24 -19.56 -39.62 -13.28
C GLU A 24 -18.16 -40.07 -12.84
N GLU A 25 -17.11 -39.62 -13.56
CA GLU A 25 -15.72 -39.93 -13.21
C GLU A 25 -15.32 -39.34 -11.85
N VAL A 26 -15.76 -38.12 -11.53
CA VAL A 26 -15.52 -37.49 -10.23
C VAL A 26 -16.19 -38.29 -9.12
N GLN A 27 -17.43 -38.74 -9.32
CA GLN A 27 -18.16 -39.58 -8.36
C GLN A 27 -17.48 -40.93 -8.18
N ALA A 28 -17.07 -41.60 -9.26
CA ALA A 28 -16.37 -42.88 -9.23
C ALA A 28 -15.05 -42.80 -8.46
N ARG A 29 -14.26 -41.75 -8.68
CA ARG A 29 -12.99 -41.51 -7.96
C ARG A 29 -13.18 -41.10 -6.51
N ALA A 30 -14.29 -40.44 -6.19
CA ALA A 30 -14.61 -40.04 -4.83
C ALA A 30 -15.24 -41.16 -4.00
N ALA A 31 -15.87 -42.16 -4.64
CA ALA A 31 -16.51 -43.29 -3.97
C ALA A 31 -15.66 -44.02 -2.91
N PRO A 32 -14.34 -44.29 -3.12
CA PRO A 32 -13.51 -44.94 -2.09
C PRO A 32 -13.07 -44.00 -0.96
N CYS A 33 -13.40 -42.71 -1.00
CA CYS A 33 -12.94 -41.69 -0.07
C CYS A 33 -14.13 -41.09 0.72
N PRO A 34 -14.43 -41.58 1.93
CA PRO A 34 -15.58 -41.15 2.73
C PRO A 34 -15.62 -39.64 3.01
N GLU A 35 -14.46 -38.96 3.03
CA GLU A 35 -14.38 -37.51 3.19
C GLU A 35 -15.05 -36.71 2.06
N TYR A 36 -15.33 -37.34 0.91
CA TYR A 36 -16.05 -36.77 -0.23
C TYR A 36 -17.49 -37.30 -0.36
N ALA A 37 -18.02 -37.96 0.67
CA ALA A 37 -19.43 -38.35 0.68
C ALA A 37 -20.35 -37.12 0.55
N GLY A 38 -21.36 -37.20 -0.33
CA GLY A 38 -22.32 -36.11 -0.55
C GLY A 38 -21.80 -34.94 -1.40
N LEU A 39 -20.83 -35.19 -2.29
CA LEU A 39 -20.41 -34.23 -3.31
C LEU A 39 -21.61 -33.68 -4.11
N ARG A 40 -21.64 -32.36 -4.32
CA ARG A 40 -22.67 -31.67 -5.10
C ARG A 40 -22.02 -30.70 -6.08
N LEU A 41 -22.67 -30.50 -7.23
CA LEU A 41 -22.34 -29.42 -8.15
C LEU A 41 -23.01 -28.13 -7.67
N TYR A 42 -22.25 -27.04 -7.68
CA TYR A 42 -22.78 -25.70 -7.42
C TYR A 42 -22.98 -24.98 -8.75
N MET A 43 -24.21 -24.57 -9.01
CA MET A 43 -24.56 -23.74 -10.16
C MET A 43 -24.79 -22.30 -9.72
N ALA A 44 -24.32 -21.34 -10.52
CA ALA A 44 -24.69 -19.94 -10.36
C ALA A 44 -24.83 -19.26 -11.71
N ALA A 45 -25.98 -18.63 -11.93
CA ALA A 45 -26.17 -17.70 -13.03
C ALA A 45 -25.80 -16.27 -12.59
N LYS A 46 -25.12 -15.53 -13.46
CA LYS A 46 -24.77 -14.12 -13.24
C LYS A 46 -25.13 -13.31 -14.48
N ASN A 47 -25.30 -12.01 -14.32
CA ASN A 47 -25.67 -11.07 -15.38
C ASN A 47 -27.05 -11.30 -16.02
N THR A 48 -27.95 -12.04 -15.35
CA THR A 48 -29.32 -12.31 -15.82
C THR A 48 -30.30 -11.17 -15.54
N LYS A 49 -29.86 -10.13 -14.82
CA LYS A 49 -30.74 -9.04 -14.37
C LYS A 49 -31.47 -8.35 -15.51
N LEU A 50 -30.78 -8.01 -16.61
CA LEU A 50 -31.41 -7.32 -17.73
C LEU A 50 -32.29 -8.24 -18.57
N THR A 51 -32.06 -9.55 -18.50
CA THR A 51 -32.85 -10.56 -19.20
C THR A 51 -34.29 -10.54 -18.71
N TRP A 52 -34.50 -10.59 -17.38
CA TRP A 52 -35.84 -10.75 -16.78
C TRP A 52 -36.43 -9.47 -16.18
N MET A 53 -35.77 -8.32 -16.36
CA MET A 53 -36.28 -7.05 -15.84
C MET A 53 -37.53 -6.65 -16.63
N ARG A 54 -38.67 -6.54 -15.94
CA ARG A 54 -39.94 -6.09 -16.53
C ARG A 54 -40.62 -5.04 -15.64
N PRO A 55 -41.63 -4.31 -16.17
CA PRO A 55 -42.33 -3.27 -15.41
C PRO A 55 -43.12 -3.81 -14.20
N THR A 56 -43.55 -5.07 -14.23
CA THR A 56 -44.34 -5.71 -13.17
C THR A 56 -43.67 -6.98 -12.65
N LEU A 57 -44.01 -7.39 -11.43
CA LEU A 57 -43.45 -8.62 -10.84
C LEU A 57 -43.93 -9.86 -11.57
N GLU A 58 -45.20 -9.87 -11.98
CA GLU A 58 -45.87 -10.96 -12.68
C GLU A 58 -45.16 -11.28 -14.00
N SER A 59 -44.95 -10.26 -14.83
CA SER A 59 -44.26 -10.41 -16.12
C SER A 59 -42.79 -10.81 -15.94
N THR A 60 -42.10 -10.31 -14.91
CA THR A 60 -40.75 -10.77 -14.55
C THR A 60 -40.74 -12.25 -14.17
N LEU A 61 -41.70 -12.71 -13.36
CA LEU A 61 -41.76 -14.10 -12.91
C LEU A 61 -42.16 -15.06 -14.03
N GLU A 62 -43.08 -14.68 -14.91
CA GLU A 62 -43.48 -15.48 -16.08
C GLU A 62 -42.30 -15.74 -17.02
N GLU A 63 -41.57 -14.70 -17.39
CA GLU A 63 -40.40 -14.86 -18.27
C GLU A 63 -39.28 -15.63 -17.59
N TRP A 64 -39.03 -15.36 -16.29
CA TRP A 64 -38.05 -16.12 -15.53
C TRP A 64 -38.43 -17.61 -15.48
N ARG A 65 -39.69 -17.95 -15.19
CA ARG A 65 -40.18 -19.34 -15.17
C ARG A 65 -40.02 -20.01 -16.53
N HIS A 66 -40.38 -19.35 -17.62
CA HIS A 66 -40.22 -19.90 -18.97
C HIS A 66 -38.76 -20.31 -19.27
N HIS A 67 -37.79 -19.49 -18.85
CA HIS A 67 -36.37 -19.83 -19.01
C HIS A 67 -35.89 -20.86 -18.00
N TRP A 68 -36.41 -20.83 -16.77
CA TRP A 68 -36.07 -21.78 -15.72
C TRP A 68 -36.51 -23.19 -16.11
N ASP A 69 -37.76 -23.36 -16.52
CA ASP A 69 -38.37 -24.66 -16.86
C ASP A 69 -37.72 -25.30 -18.10
N SER A 70 -37.20 -24.48 -19.02
CA SER A 70 -36.48 -24.98 -20.21
C SER A 70 -35.01 -25.32 -19.96
N ALA A 71 -34.40 -24.77 -18.91
CA ALA A 71 -32.97 -24.91 -18.64
C ALA A 71 -32.64 -25.78 -17.41
N VAL A 72 -33.60 -26.01 -16.52
CA VAL A 72 -33.38 -26.65 -15.23
C VAL A 72 -34.34 -27.83 -15.04
N ASP A 73 -33.77 -29.01 -14.87
CA ASP A 73 -34.50 -30.17 -14.36
C ASP A 73 -34.55 -30.09 -12.83
N GLU A 74 -35.72 -29.75 -12.30
CA GLU A 74 -35.92 -29.53 -10.87
C GLU A 74 -35.74 -30.79 -10.01
N THR A 75 -35.75 -31.99 -10.59
CA THR A 75 -35.51 -33.23 -9.83
C THR A 75 -34.12 -33.27 -9.20
N TYR A 76 -33.17 -32.50 -9.74
CA TYR A 76 -31.81 -32.36 -9.21
C TYR A 76 -31.61 -31.14 -8.31
N ILE A 77 -32.67 -30.37 -8.05
CA ILE A 77 -32.61 -29.11 -7.31
C ILE A 77 -33.27 -29.27 -5.94
N ASP A 78 -32.59 -28.81 -4.90
CA ASP A 78 -33.18 -28.64 -3.57
C ASP A 78 -33.80 -27.23 -3.48
N PRO A 79 -35.14 -27.08 -3.43
CA PRO A 79 -35.79 -25.77 -3.40
C PRO A 79 -35.50 -24.96 -2.12
N GLN A 80 -35.09 -25.61 -1.03
CA GLN A 80 -34.71 -24.94 0.22
C GLN A 80 -33.26 -24.43 0.18
N ALA A 81 -32.40 -25.08 -0.59
CA ALA A 81 -30.98 -24.72 -0.75
C ALA A 81 -30.66 -23.99 -2.08
N THR A 82 -31.68 -23.66 -2.87
CA THR A 82 -31.56 -22.91 -4.13
C THR A 82 -32.06 -21.49 -3.92
N TYR A 83 -31.26 -20.50 -4.28
CA TYR A 83 -31.53 -19.10 -3.95
C TYR A 83 -31.68 -18.22 -5.19
N ILE A 84 -32.63 -17.30 -5.13
CA ILE A 84 -33.00 -16.38 -6.20
C ILE A 84 -32.97 -14.95 -5.64
N ASP A 85 -32.39 -14.03 -6.41
CA ASP A 85 -32.40 -12.61 -6.11
C ASP A 85 -33.61 -11.96 -6.81
N ILE A 86 -34.54 -11.42 -6.04
CA ILE A 86 -35.70 -10.67 -6.53
C ILE A 86 -35.45 -9.20 -6.22
N GLY A 87 -35.52 -8.35 -7.24
CA GLY A 87 -35.18 -6.93 -7.08
C GLY A 87 -36.20 -6.00 -7.72
N ARG A 88 -36.55 -4.93 -7.00
CA ARG A 88 -37.27 -3.77 -7.54
C ARG A 88 -36.30 -2.63 -7.73
N GLN A 89 -36.32 -2.04 -8.91
CA GLN A 89 -35.53 -0.85 -9.24
C GLN A 89 -36.45 0.31 -9.57
N LEU A 90 -36.16 1.47 -9.00
CA LEU A 90 -36.78 2.74 -9.40
C LEU A 90 -35.71 3.61 -10.03
N THR A 91 -35.92 4.00 -11.29
CA THR A 91 -35.05 4.91 -12.04
C THR A 91 -35.86 6.16 -12.40
N PRO A 92 -35.29 7.37 -12.33
CA PRO A 92 -35.93 8.57 -12.85
C PRO A 92 -36.30 8.43 -14.33
N ALA A 93 -37.45 8.96 -14.74
CA ALA A 93 -37.89 8.95 -16.14
C ALA A 93 -36.91 9.72 -17.04
N GLU A 94 -36.64 9.20 -18.23
CA GLU A 94 -35.68 9.76 -19.20
C GLU A 94 -36.15 11.10 -19.82
N THR A 95 -37.44 11.43 -19.71
CA THR A 95 -38.11 12.48 -20.51
C THR A 95 -38.39 13.79 -19.76
N GLY A 96 -37.82 14.00 -18.56
CA GLY A 96 -37.96 15.27 -17.83
C GLY A 96 -36.85 16.29 -18.15
N PRO A 97 -37.12 17.62 -18.12
CA PRO A 97 -36.17 18.67 -18.54
C PRO A 97 -34.92 18.85 -17.66
N CYS A 98 -34.71 18.00 -16.65
CA CYS A 98 -33.49 17.91 -15.86
C CYS A 98 -33.37 16.48 -15.32
N GLY A 99 -32.31 15.76 -15.70
CA GLY A 99 -32.02 14.45 -15.11
C GLY A 99 -32.00 14.52 -13.58
N ARG A 100 -32.43 13.45 -12.90
CA ARG A 100 -32.36 13.31 -11.44
C ARG A 100 -31.55 12.09 -11.04
N VAL A 101 -31.09 12.09 -9.80
CA VAL A 101 -30.57 10.90 -9.11
C VAL A 101 -31.42 10.62 -7.88
N LEU A 102 -31.61 9.35 -7.56
CA LEU A 102 -32.34 8.91 -6.38
C LEU A 102 -31.37 8.39 -5.32
N LEU A 103 -31.59 8.78 -4.06
CA LEU A 103 -30.81 8.33 -2.92
C LEU A 103 -31.72 7.89 -1.77
N TRP A 104 -31.51 6.71 -1.21
CA TRP A 104 -32.28 6.26 -0.04
C TRP A 104 -32.12 7.20 1.16
N ARG A 105 -33.25 7.61 1.76
CA ARG A 105 -33.27 8.40 3.00
C ARG A 105 -32.93 7.53 4.19
N ARG A 106 -31.98 7.98 5.02
CA ARG A 106 -31.59 7.31 6.28
C ARG A 106 -32.79 7.07 7.19
N CYS A 107 -33.63 8.09 7.38
CA CYS A 107 -34.78 8.01 8.29
C CYS A 107 -35.78 6.92 7.87
N CYS A 108 -36.05 6.77 6.57
CA CYS A 108 -36.94 5.75 6.03
C CYS A 108 -36.34 4.35 6.20
N LEU A 109 -35.05 4.18 5.90
CA LEU A 109 -34.36 2.91 6.15
C LEU A 109 -34.27 2.58 7.66
N ASP A 110 -34.10 3.57 8.54
CA ASP A 110 -34.13 3.37 9.99
C ASP A 110 -35.53 2.99 10.50
N ARG A 111 -36.60 3.56 9.93
CA ARG A 111 -37.99 3.17 10.21
C ARG A 111 -38.24 1.73 9.76
N LEU A 112 -37.84 1.38 8.54
CA LEU A 112 -37.92 0.02 8.00
C LEU A 112 -37.18 -0.99 8.88
N TRP A 113 -35.93 -0.68 9.26
CA TRP A 113 -35.14 -1.53 10.15
C TRP A 113 -35.84 -1.77 11.49
N ARG A 114 -36.39 -0.73 12.13
CA ARG A 114 -37.09 -0.87 13.41
C ARG A 114 -38.32 -1.77 13.28
N ARG A 115 -39.13 -1.58 12.24
CA ARG A 115 -40.30 -2.43 11.95
C ARG A 115 -39.89 -3.89 11.71
N ARG A 116 -38.87 -4.13 10.86
CA ARG A 116 -38.34 -5.47 10.58
C ARG A 116 -37.78 -6.14 11.83
N LEU A 117 -37.05 -5.41 12.68
CA LEU A 117 -36.50 -5.95 13.92
C LEU A 117 -37.58 -6.35 14.92
N GLN A 118 -38.62 -5.52 15.09
CA GLN A 118 -39.75 -5.82 15.97
C GLN A 118 -40.50 -7.06 15.50
N TRP A 119 -40.83 -7.12 14.21
CA TRP A 119 -41.49 -8.28 13.61
C TRP A 119 -40.65 -9.56 13.75
N SER A 120 -39.35 -9.46 13.45
CA SER A 120 -38.39 -10.57 13.58
C SER A 120 -38.32 -11.12 15.01
N GLN A 121 -38.25 -10.23 16.01
CA GLN A 121 -38.23 -10.61 17.42
C GLN A 121 -39.54 -11.28 17.88
N LEU A 122 -40.67 -10.93 17.29
CA LEU A 122 -41.94 -11.58 17.59
C LEU A 122 -41.97 -13.01 17.00
N GLN A 123 -41.65 -13.15 15.72
CA GLN A 123 -41.69 -14.45 15.03
C GLN A 123 -40.73 -15.47 15.65
N ASN A 124 -39.50 -15.05 15.92
CA ASN A 124 -38.51 -15.94 16.53
C ASN A 124 -38.93 -16.37 17.95
N ARG A 125 -39.62 -15.51 18.72
CA ARG A 125 -40.15 -15.88 20.05
C ARG A 125 -41.28 -16.90 19.97
N LEU A 126 -42.16 -16.77 18.99
CA LEU A 126 -43.24 -17.73 18.76
C LEU A 126 -42.68 -19.09 18.33
N ASN A 127 -41.71 -19.09 17.41
CA ASN A 127 -41.05 -20.32 16.96
C ASN A 127 -40.33 -21.07 18.11
N ASP A 128 -39.64 -20.34 18.99
CA ASP A 128 -38.99 -20.93 20.17
C ASP A 128 -39.99 -21.57 21.17
N GLN A 129 -41.26 -21.11 21.18
CA GLN A 129 -42.32 -21.69 22.02
C GLN A 129 -42.90 -22.97 21.40
N GLU A 130 -42.99 -23.05 20.08
CA GLU A 130 -43.46 -24.24 19.35
C GLU A 130 -42.42 -25.37 19.31
N GLU A 131 -41.12 -25.05 19.21
CA GLU A 131 -40.04 -26.06 19.13
C GLU A 131 -39.67 -26.72 20.48
N GLY A 132 -40.39 -26.44 21.57
CA GLY A 132 -40.17 -27.08 22.87
C GLY A 132 -38.86 -26.65 23.54
N ALA A 133 -38.95 -25.69 24.47
CA ALA A 133 -37.80 -25.06 25.12
C ALA A 133 -36.75 -26.05 25.68
N SER A 134 -35.65 -26.23 24.95
CA SER A 134 -34.42 -26.83 25.48
C SER A 134 -33.53 -25.73 26.07
N ARG A 135 -33.55 -25.64 27.41
CA ARG A 135 -32.58 -24.99 28.33
C ARG A 135 -31.79 -23.81 27.74
N SER A 136 -32.34 -22.61 27.82
CA SER A 136 -31.52 -21.39 27.81
C SER A 136 -31.21 -20.97 29.25
N GLU A 137 -29.92 -20.80 29.56
CA GLU A 137 -29.46 -20.29 30.86
C GLU A 137 -30.04 -18.88 31.10
N PRO A 138 -30.75 -18.64 32.23
CA PRO A 138 -31.25 -17.32 32.55
C PRO A 138 -30.06 -16.37 32.80
N GLY A 139 -29.92 -15.34 31.96
CA GLY A 139 -28.97 -14.25 32.19
C GLY A 139 -28.17 -13.76 30.98
N LYS A 140 -28.06 -14.53 29.88
CA LYS A 140 -27.36 -14.07 28.67
C LYS A 140 -28.34 -13.31 27.76
N ARG A 141 -28.10 -12.01 27.53
CA ARG A 141 -28.82 -11.22 26.52
C ARG A 141 -28.75 -11.92 25.17
N ARG A 142 -29.88 -12.46 24.69
CA ARG A 142 -29.96 -13.10 23.37
C ARG A 142 -29.67 -12.04 22.30
N SER A 143 -28.75 -12.35 21.40
CA SER A 143 -28.45 -11.46 20.28
C SER A 143 -29.69 -11.29 19.39
N PRO A 144 -29.86 -10.14 18.72
CA PRO A 144 -31.00 -9.94 17.82
C PRO A 144 -30.97 -10.95 16.66
N PRO A 145 -32.14 -11.49 16.24
CA PRO A 145 -32.28 -12.51 15.19
C PRO A 145 -31.80 -12.02 13.82
N ILE A 146 -31.86 -10.71 13.56
CA ILE A 146 -31.36 -10.08 12.34
C ILE A 146 -30.26 -9.07 12.65
N ARG A 147 -29.40 -8.79 11.67
CA ARG A 147 -28.32 -7.80 11.72
C ARG A 147 -28.49 -6.75 10.63
N ARG A 148 -28.19 -5.50 10.97
CA ARG A 148 -28.08 -4.38 10.02
C ARG A 148 -26.62 -4.07 9.71
N THR A 149 -26.32 -3.86 8.43
CA THR A 149 -25.11 -3.18 7.95
C THR A 149 -25.52 -1.91 7.20
N ALA A 150 -24.91 -0.77 7.50
CA ALA A 150 -25.22 0.51 6.88
C ALA A 150 -24.01 1.05 6.13
N TYR A 151 -24.24 1.68 4.98
CA TYR A 151 -23.20 2.18 4.10
C TYR A 151 -23.50 3.66 3.76
N PRO A 152 -22.93 4.61 4.51
CA PRO A 152 -23.13 6.04 4.26
C PRO A 152 -22.72 6.42 2.84
N PHE A 153 -23.54 7.20 2.15
CA PHE A 153 -23.21 7.71 0.81
C PHE A 153 -22.25 8.90 0.94
N VAL A 154 -20.99 8.77 0.49
CA VAL A 154 -19.96 9.83 0.52
C VAL A 154 -19.91 10.55 1.88
N THR A 155 -20.00 9.79 2.97
CA THR A 155 -20.02 10.29 4.36
C THR A 155 -21.18 11.23 4.73
N LEU A 156 -22.21 11.30 3.90
CA LEU A 156 -23.44 12.02 4.23
C LEU A 156 -24.18 11.29 5.35
N ARG A 157 -24.76 12.08 6.25
CA ARG A 157 -25.52 11.57 7.40
C ARG A 157 -26.85 10.98 6.95
N ASP A 158 -27.54 11.65 6.06
CA ASP A 158 -28.97 11.41 5.80
C ASP A 158 -29.24 10.56 4.56
N ALA A 159 -28.22 10.23 3.76
CA ALA A 159 -28.32 9.31 2.63
C ALA A 159 -27.38 8.10 2.81
N ARG A 160 -27.89 6.88 2.61
CA ARG A 160 -27.10 5.65 2.80
C ARG A 160 -27.73 4.43 2.15
N ASP A 161 -26.91 3.41 1.90
CA ASP A 161 -27.40 2.05 1.61
C ASP A 161 -27.54 1.25 2.92
N MET A 162 -28.31 0.16 2.88
CA MET A 162 -28.52 -0.73 4.01
C MET A 162 -28.67 -2.19 3.57
N THR A 163 -28.08 -3.09 4.34
CA THR A 163 -28.31 -4.54 4.24
C THR A 163 -28.84 -5.07 5.56
N ILE A 164 -29.91 -5.85 5.50
CA ILE A 164 -30.47 -6.62 6.60
C ILE A 164 -30.15 -8.09 6.34
N THR A 165 -29.52 -8.76 7.30
CA THR A 165 -29.11 -10.17 7.18
C THR A 165 -29.60 -10.92 8.42
N PRO A 166 -30.43 -11.96 8.25
CA PRO A 166 -30.78 -12.87 9.34
C PRO A 166 -29.56 -13.62 9.86
N ARG A 167 -29.61 -14.03 11.13
CA ARG A 167 -28.56 -14.84 11.75
C ARG A 167 -28.81 -16.33 11.50
N PRO A 168 -27.78 -17.18 11.59
CA PRO A 168 -27.98 -18.62 11.58
C PRO A 168 -29.02 -19.04 12.63
N GLY A 169 -29.99 -19.86 12.22
CA GLY A 169 -31.07 -20.37 13.08
C GLY A 169 -32.22 -19.40 13.34
N SER A 170 -32.24 -18.20 12.75
CA SER A 170 -33.42 -17.33 12.83
C SER A 170 -34.57 -17.87 11.98
N TRP A 171 -35.80 -17.60 12.40
CA TRP A 171 -37.04 -17.94 11.68
C TRP A 171 -37.00 -17.53 10.21
N GLU A 172 -36.49 -16.34 9.90
CA GLU A 172 -36.39 -15.83 8.52
C GLU A 172 -35.53 -16.71 7.63
N LEU A 173 -34.35 -17.10 8.13
CA LEU A 173 -33.42 -17.94 7.39
C LEU A 173 -33.96 -19.36 7.24
N GLN A 174 -34.55 -19.92 8.30
CA GLN A 174 -35.23 -21.22 8.26
C GLN A 174 -36.38 -21.23 7.23
N ASN A 175 -37.06 -20.09 7.08
CA ASN A 175 -38.12 -19.90 6.10
C ASN A 175 -37.64 -19.36 4.75
N GLY A 176 -36.34 -19.31 4.51
CA GLY A 176 -35.77 -19.06 3.19
C GLY A 176 -35.42 -17.61 2.85
N LEU A 177 -35.52 -16.64 3.77
CA LEU A 177 -35.02 -15.28 3.55
C LEU A 177 -33.54 -15.18 3.96
N VAL A 178 -32.65 -14.88 3.00
CA VAL A 178 -31.20 -14.85 3.22
C VAL A 178 -30.68 -13.43 3.50
N TYR A 179 -31.18 -12.43 2.77
CA TYR A 179 -30.91 -11.02 3.05
C TYR A 179 -31.92 -10.11 2.33
N SER A 180 -31.98 -8.85 2.79
CA SER A 180 -32.58 -7.72 2.09
C SER A 180 -31.55 -6.60 1.93
N GLN A 181 -31.40 -6.04 0.73
CA GLN A 181 -30.46 -4.98 0.39
C GLN A 181 -31.18 -3.78 -0.22
N PHE A 182 -30.83 -2.59 0.23
CA PHE A 182 -31.34 -1.31 -0.25
C PHE A 182 -30.14 -0.46 -0.63
N TYR A 183 -29.92 -0.21 -1.92
CA TYR A 183 -28.72 0.50 -2.38
C TYR A 183 -28.97 1.49 -3.51
N ASN A 184 -28.14 2.53 -3.55
CA ASN A 184 -28.13 3.53 -4.61
C ASN A 184 -27.36 2.99 -5.82
N LEU A 185 -27.83 3.23 -7.04
CA LEU A 185 -27.21 2.75 -8.29
C LEU A 185 -26.02 3.61 -8.75
N ILE A 186 -25.27 4.15 -7.81
CA ILE A 186 -24.24 5.17 -8.04
C ILE A 186 -23.05 4.71 -8.90
N LYS A 187 -22.85 3.41 -9.02
CA LYS A 187 -21.75 2.84 -9.80
C LYS A 187 -22.05 2.79 -11.30
N VAL A 188 -23.33 2.88 -11.69
CA VAL A 188 -23.75 2.76 -13.09
C VAL A 188 -23.04 3.76 -14.01
N PRO A 189 -22.91 5.05 -13.66
CA PRO A 189 -22.18 6.00 -14.51
C PRO A 189 -20.69 5.73 -14.65
N PHE A 190 -20.09 4.83 -13.85
CA PHE A 190 -18.64 4.61 -13.83
C PHE A 190 -18.22 3.17 -14.12
N ASP A 191 -19.18 2.29 -14.39
CA ASP A 191 -18.95 0.87 -14.63
C ASP A 191 -18.24 0.67 -15.97
N ALA A 192 -16.99 0.17 -15.92
CA ALA A 192 -16.32 -0.34 -17.10
C ALA A 192 -15.84 -1.76 -16.77
N ALA A 193 -16.60 -2.76 -17.20
CA ALA A 193 -16.35 -4.17 -16.91
C ALA A 193 -16.11 -4.46 -15.42
N LYS A 194 -16.95 -3.89 -14.54
CA LYS A 194 -16.87 -4.00 -13.07
C LYS A 194 -15.60 -3.43 -12.44
N GLN A 195 -14.82 -2.65 -13.21
CA GLN A 195 -13.75 -1.83 -12.68
C GLN A 195 -14.30 -0.44 -12.39
N TYR A 196 -14.16 0.04 -11.16
CA TYR A 196 -14.63 1.36 -10.74
C TYR A 196 -13.46 2.31 -10.44
N PRO A 197 -13.63 3.63 -10.63
CA PRO A 197 -12.59 4.62 -10.36
C PRO A 197 -11.97 4.47 -8.97
N PHE A 198 -10.65 4.63 -8.89
CA PHE A 198 -9.86 4.66 -7.65
C PHE A 198 -9.93 3.40 -6.76
N GLN A 199 -10.56 2.30 -7.18
CA GLN A 199 -10.66 1.07 -6.38
C GLN A 199 -9.36 0.25 -6.29
N ASN A 200 -8.35 0.57 -7.10
CA ASN A 200 -7.05 -0.10 -7.03
C ASN A 200 -6.30 0.29 -5.75
N ARG A 201 -6.30 -0.58 -4.73
CA ARG A 201 -5.61 -0.37 -3.46
C ARG A 201 -4.11 -0.02 -3.58
N HIS A 202 -3.45 -0.39 -4.67
CA HIS A 202 -2.04 -0.09 -4.87
C HIS A 202 -1.78 1.38 -5.23
N THR A 203 -2.82 2.19 -5.48
CA THR A 203 -2.68 3.64 -5.67
C THR A 203 -1.99 4.31 -4.49
N GLU A 204 -2.23 3.86 -3.26
CA GLU A 204 -1.56 4.36 -2.05
C GLU A 204 -0.03 4.25 -2.12
N SER A 205 0.53 3.33 -2.92
CA SER A 205 1.99 3.23 -3.10
C SER A 205 2.60 4.45 -3.78
N MET A 206 1.82 5.26 -4.49
CA MET A 206 2.28 6.52 -5.10
C MET A 206 2.62 7.61 -4.07
N ALA A 207 2.19 7.42 -2.82
CA ALA A 207 2.55 8.26 -1.68
C ALA A 207 3.92 7.92 -1.09
N LEU A 208 4.47 6.73 -1.39
CA LEU A 208 5.74 6.29 -0.85
C LEU A 208 6.90 6.96 -1.61
N ASP A 209 7.94 7.29 -0.86
CA ASP A 209 9.18 7.85 -1.42
C ASP A 209 9.74 6.94 -2.54
N PRO A 210 10.07 7.48 -3.74
CA PRO A 210 10.54 6.66 -4.86
C PRO A 210 11.83 5.91 -4.54
N SER A 211 12.68 6.50 -3.71
CA SER A 211 13.95 5.92 -3.34
C SER A 211 13.81 4.86 -2.23
N TYR A 212 12.81 4.97 -1.35
CA TYR A 212 12.34 3.87 -0.50
C TYR A 212 11.80 2.71 -1.34
N LEU A 213 10.99 2.98 -2.37
CA LEU A 213 10.48 1.95 -3.28
C LEU A 213 11.60 1.25 -4.06
N LEU A 214 12.61 2.00 -4.50
CA LEU A 214 13.79 1.47 -5.18
C LEU A 214 14.60 0.57 -4.23
N ASP A 215 14.85 1.04 -3.00
CA ASP A 215 15.57 0.26 -2.00
C ASP A 215 14.76 -1.00 -1.64
N GLN A 216 13.44 -0.90 -1.49
CA GLN A 216 12.56 -2.05 -1.30
C GLN A 216 12.66 -3.04 -2.47
N HIS A 217 12.55 -2.58 -3.71
CA HIS A 217 12.65 -3.42 -4.90
C HIS A 217 14.00 -4.17 -4.95
N ASN A 218 15.09 -3.48 -4.62
CA ASN A 218 16.43 -4.06 -4.61
C ASN A 218 16.64 -5.06 -3.46
N SER A 219 15.87 -4.92 -2.38
CA SER A 219 16.02 -5.69 -1.14
C SER A 219 15.08 -6.88 -1.03
N THR A 220 14.11 -7.01 -1.94
CA THR A 220 13.01 -7.96 -1.80
C THR A 220 12.69 -8.71 -3.09
N ARG A 221 12.28 -9.97 -2.97
CA ARG A 221 11.93 -10.84 -4.11
C ARG A 221 10.42 -10.86 -4.42
N GLY A 222 9.72 -9.76 -4.12
CA GLY A 222 8.25 -9.68 -4.19
C GLY A 222 7.74 -9.14 -5.53
N ALA A 223 6.45 -9.38 -5.82
CA ALA A 223 5.77 -8.66 -6.90
C ALA A 223 5.53 -7.20 -6.45
N HIS A 224 6.26 -6.27 -7.05
CA HIS A 224 6.12 -4.84 -6.79
C HIS A 224 5.09 -4.22 -7.73
N ALA A 225 4.24 -3.34 -7.21
CA ALA A 225 3.35 -2.56 -8.06
C ALA A 225 4.19 -1.64 -8.95
N HIS A 226 4.08 -1.82 -10.28
CA HIS A 226 4.81 -0.98 -11.23
C HIS A 226 4.26 0.45 -11.17
N GLN A 227 5.06 1.40 -10.68
CA GLN A 227 4.60 2.77 -10.40
C GLN A 227 3.93 3.43 -11.61
N SER A 228 4.47 3.26 -12.83
CA SER A 228 3.84 3.82 -14.03
C SER A 228 2.44 3.25 -14.32
N ARG A 229 2.19 1.96 -14.03
CA ARG A 229 0.87 1.34 -14.19
C ARG A 229 -0.11 1.86 -13.15
N VAL A 230 0.35 2.08 -11.92
CA VAL A 230 -0.46 2.66 -10.84
C VAL A 230 -0.84 4.10 -11.16
N GLN A 231 0.11 4.91 -11.64
CA GLN A 231 -0.14 6.27 -12.11
C GLN A 231 -1.09 6.32 -13.30
N CYS A 232 -0.93 5.41 -14.27
CA CYS A 232 -1.85 5.27 -15.39
C CYS A 232 -3.27 4.95 -14.91
N ALA A 233 -3.43 3.96 -14.02
CA ALA A 233 -4.73 3.62 -13.44
C ALA A 233 -5.39 4.79 -12.68
N TYR A 234 -4.59 5.60 -11.98
CA TYR A 234 -5.05 6.82 -11.33
C TYR A 234 -5.54 7.87 -12.34
N ARG A 235 -4.76 8.14 -13.40
CA ARG A 235 -5.15 9.07 -14.48
C ARG A 235 -6.39 8.61 -15.23
N LEU A 236 -6.48 7.32 -15.56
CA LEU A 236 -7.66 6.72 -16.19
C LEU A 236 -8.91 6.83 -15.29
N SER A 237 -8.75 6.72 -13.97
CA SER A 237 -9.85 6.94 -13.02
C SER A 237 -10.33 8.40 -13.08
N LYS A 238 -9.42 9.39 -13.09
CA LYS A 238 -9.77 10.81 -13.25
C LYS A 238 -10.49 11.07 -14.57
N LEU A 239 -9.97 10.56 -15.68
CA LEU A 239 -10.59 10.69 -17.01
C LEU A 239 -12.00 10.11 -17.04
N ARG A 240 -12.20 8.95 -16.40
CA ARG A 240 -13.53 8.35 -16.29
C ARG A 240 -14.50 9.21 -15.50
N ILE A 241 -14.08 9.76 -14.37
CA ILE A 241 -14.91 10.70 -13.60
C ILE A 241 -15.26 11.93 -14.44
N HIS A 242 -14.26 12.52 -15.11
CA HIS A 242 -14.45 13.70 -15.95
C HIS A 242 -15.44 13.47 -17.09
N ARG A 243 -15.38 12.30 -17.74
CA ARG A 243 -16.28 11.95 -18.86
C ARG A 243 -17.71 11.66 -18.43
N ASN A 244 -17.92 11.14 -17.21
CA ASN A 244 -19.25 10.67 -16.76
C ASN A 244 -19.96 11.64 -15.80
N LEU A 245 -19.27 12.65 -15.28
CA LEU A 245 -19.88 13.77 -14.57
C LEU A 245 -19.88 14.98 -15.51
N PRO A 246 -21.00 15.62 -15.83
CA PRO A 246 -21.01 16.81 -16.69
C PRO A 246 -20.13 17.92 -16.13
N ALA A 247 -19.44 18.66 -17.02
CA ALA A 247 -18.75 19.89 -16.66
C ALA A 247 -19.79 20.95 -16.31
N VAL A 248 -19.42 21.84 -15.40
CA VAL A 248 -20.24 22.97 -15.02
C VAL A 248 -19.52 24.14 -15.63
N ASP A 249 -19.88 24.54 -16.84
CA ASP A 249 -19.45 25.84 -17.31
C ASP A 249 -20.07 26.89 -16.39
N GLN A 250 -19.22 27.84 -16.00
CA GLN A 250 -19.52 28.97 -15.16
C GLN A 250 -20.43 29.92 -15.94
N ASP A 251 -21.35 30.55 -15.21
CA ASP A 251 -22.15 31.71 -15.61
C ASP A 251 -23.21 31.50 -16.71
N GLU A 252 -24.45 31.32 -16.26
CA GLU A 252 -25.67 31.73 -16.98
C GLU A 252 -25.80 33.27 -16.96
N THR A 253 -24.73 33.99 -17.30
CA THR A 253 -24.81 35.44 -17.55
C THR A 253 -24.10 35.76 -18.84
N ASP A 254 -24.92 36.27 -19.76
CA ASP A 254 -24.62 37.00 -20.99
C ASP A 254 -24.10 36.19 -22.20
N ASP A 255 -25.01 36.09 -23.17
CA ASP A 255 -24.77 36.04 -24.61
C ASP A 255 -23.82 34.97 -25.14
N ASP A 256 -24.34 33.77 -25.41
CA ASP A 256 -23.97 33.09 -26.66
C ASP A 256 -24.94 31.97 -27.05
N ALA A 257 -25.93 32.35 -27.86
CA ALA A 257 -26.78 31.45 -28.63
C ALA A 257 -26.03 30.70 -29.77
N VAL A 258 -24.69 30.69 -29.77
CA VAL A 258 -23.87 30.25 -30.92
C VAL A 258 -23.19 28.88 -30.70
N ARG A 259 -23.43 28.16 -29.59
CA ARG A 259 -22.95 26.77 -29.41
C ARG A 259 -24.02 25.68 -29.51
N SER A 260 -25.17 26.00 -30.12
CA SER A 260 -26.32 25.08 -30.29
C SER A 260 -26.23 24.14 -31.51
N SER A 261 -25.08 23.96 -32.17
CA SER A 261 -24.99 23.22 -33.45
C SER A 261 -24.02 22.04 -33.47
N LEU A 262 -23.49 21.61 -32.32
CA LEU A 262 -22.84 20.30 -32.18
C LEU A 262 -23.62 19.51 -31.14
N GLU A 263 -24.26 18.43 -31.58
CA GLU A 263 -25.11 17.56 -30.76
C GLU A 263 -24.58 17.39 -29.33
N PRO A 264 -25.37 17.70 -28.29
CA PRO A 264 -24.96 17.42 -26.92
C PRO A 264 -25.05 15.91 -26.71
N THR A 265 -23.97 15.20 -27.04
CA THR A 265 -23.71 13.82 -26.60
C THR A 265 -23.40 13.76 -25.09
N HIS A 266 -24.03 14.64 -24.31
CA HIS A 266 -24.01 14.61 -22.86
C HIS A 266 -24.85 13.41 -22.41
N HIS A 267 -24.17 12.31 -22.11
CA HIS A 267 -24.77 11.20 -21.41
C HIS A 267 -25.43 11.75 -20.14
N GLN A 268 -26.75 11.57 -20.00
CA GLN A 268 -27.47 12.05 -18.84
C GLN A 268 -26.94 11.30 -17.60
N PHE A 269 -26.29 12.03 -16.70
CA PHE A 269 -25.85 11.51 -15.41
C PHE A 269 -27.08 11.26 -14.53
N THR A 270 -27.72 10.09 -14.66
CA THR A 270 -28.88 9.69 -13.87
C THR A 270 -28.65 8.32 -13.26
N TYR A 271 -29.17 8.11 -12.05
CA TYR A 271 -29.22 6.78 -11.46
C TYR A 271 -30.34 6.68 -10.43
N GLY A 272 -30.87 5.47 -10.32
CA GLY A 272 -31.95 5.14 -9.41
C GLY A 272 -31.51 4.54 -8.09
N ILE A 273 -32.49 3.94 -7.43
CA ILE A 273 -32.32 3.12 -6.22
C ILE A 273 -32.80 1.69 -6.51
N ARG A 274 -32.31 0.75 -5.70
CA ARG A 274 -32.76 -0.65 -5.77
C ARG A 274 -33.03 -1.19 -4.37
N ALA A 275 -34.08 -2.00 -4.27
CA ALA A 275 -34.34 -2.93 -3.18
C ALA A 275 -34.25 -4.36 -3.75
N GLU A 276 -33.52 -5.24 -3.06
CA GLU A 276 -33.24 -6.60 -3.52
C GLU A 276 -33.30 -7.57 -2.34
N ASP A 277 -34.06 -8.65 -2.50
CA ASP A 277 -34.19 -9.72 -1.52
C ASP A 277 -33.61 -11.02 -2.11
N ARG A 278 -32.78 -11.72 -1.34
CA ARG A 278 -32.36 -13.07 -1.66
C ARG A 278 -33.23 -14.06 -0.91
N VAL A 279 -33.97 -14.87 -1.64
CA VAL A 279 -34.91 -15.85 -1.09
C VAL A 279 -34.62 -17.25 -1.60
N SER A 280 -35.04 -18.28 -0.86
CA SER A 280 -35.04 -19.65 -1.39
C SER A 280 -36.12 -19.80 -2.45
N LEU A 281 -35.93 -20.74 -3.37
CA LEU A 281 -36.92 -21.10 -4.39
C LEU A 281 -38.24 -21.52 -3.74
N ALA A 282 -38.18 -22.25 -2.62
CA ALA A 282 -39.36 -22.62 -1.84
C ALA A 282 -40.12 -21.39 -1.28
N LEU A 283 -39.40 -20.38 -0.79
CA LEU A 283 -40.03 -19.13 -0.33
C LEU A 283 -40.63 -18.34 -1.50
N LEU A 284 -39.92 -18.24 -2.63
CA LEU A 284 -40.44 -17.56 -3.82
C LEU A 284 -41.76 -18.17 -4.29
N ARG A 285 -41.86 -19.51 -4.34
CA ARG A 285 -43.10 -20.20 -4.74
C ARG A 285 -44.27 -19.85 -3.81
N ARG A 286 -44.06 -19.97 -2.49
CA ARG A 286 -45.08 -19.58 -1.50
C ARG A 286 -45.54 -18.14 -1.67
N ILE A 287 -44.61 -17.23 -1.96
CA ILE A 287 -44.94 -15.83 -2.24
C ILE A 287 -45.79 -15.73 -3.52
N THR A 288 -45.40 -16.39 -4.61
CA THR A 288 -46.15 -16.34 -5.87
C THR A 288 -47.55 -16.93 -5.72
N ASP A 289 -47.69 -18.06 -5.04
CA ASP A 289 -48.99 -18.72 -4.82
C ASP A 289 -49.95 -17.81 -4.03
N LEU A 290 -49.43 -17.06 -3.06
CA LEU A 290 -50.20 -16.05 -2.33
C LEU A 290 -50.65 -14.88 -3.23
N PHE A 291 -49.80 -14.43 -4.16
CA PHE A 291 -50.18 -13.39 -5.12
C PHE A 291 -51.24 -13.86 -6.11
N SER A 292 -51.14 -15.11 -6.58
CA SER A 292 -52.12 -15.70 -7.51
C SER A 292 -53.49 -15.99 -6.86
N SER A 293 -53.53 -16.12 -5.53
CA SER A 293 -54.76 -16.39 -4.76
C SER A 293 -55.38 -15.16 -4.11
N ALA A 294 -54.69 -14.01 -4.12
CA ALA A 294 -55.21 -12.78 -3.56
C ALA A 294 -56.25 -12.13 -4.51
N PRO A 295 -57.41 -11.64 -4.00
CA PRO A 295 -58.31 -10.83 -4.81
C PRO A 295 -57.61 -9.55 -5.29
N ALA A 296 -58.05 -9.02 -6.44
CA ALA A 296 -57.53 -7.78 -6.99
C ALA A 296 -57.48 -6.70 -5.89
N PRO A 297 -56.36 -5.95 -5.76
CA PRO A 297 -56.22 -4.98 -4.69
C PRO A 297 -57.41 -4.02 -4.73
N ALA A 298 -58.08 -3.85 -3.58
CA ALA A 298 -59.04 -2.77 -3.41
C ALA A 298 -58.34 -1.47 -3.82
N GLN A 299 -59.06 -0.62 -4.57
CA GLN A 299 -58.61 0.74 -4.92
C GLN A 299 -57.88 1.35 -3.72
N PRO A 300 -56.66 1.90 -3.89
CA PRO A 300 -55.90 2.42 -2.77
C PRO A 300 -56.77 3.45 -2.05
N GLY A 301 -57.23 3.10 -0.84
CA GLY A 301 -57.91 4.04 0.03
C GLY A 301 -57.00 5.24 0.22
N GLU A 302 -57.57 6.45 0.14
CA GLU A 302 -56.85 7.71 0.29
C GLU A 302 -55.88 7.60 1.47
N ALA A 303 -54.59 7.44 1.16
CA ALA A 303 -53.56 7.39 2.17
C ALA A 303 -53.56 8.75 2.87
N SER A 304 -53.61 8.76 4.20
CA SER A 304 -53.51 9.99 5.00
C SER A 304 -52.29 10.81 4.55
N GLU A 305 -52.43 12.13 4.43
CA GLU A 305 -51.37 13.04 3.94
C GLU A 305 -50.01 12.90 4.67
N ASP A 306 -49.99 12.34 5.88
CA ASP A 306 -48.77 12.03 6.65
C ASP A 306 -47.90 10.89 6.07
N ASP A 307 -48.38 10.13 5.06
CA ASP A 307 -47.63 9.06 4.38
C ASP A 307 -47.01 9.50 3.03
N LEU A 308 -47.03 10.79 2.69
CA LEU A 308 -46.71 11.32 1.35
C LEU A 308 -45.22 11.54 1.03
N GLU A 309 -44.28 11.33 1.95
CA GLU A 309 -42.85 11.49 1.63
C GLU A 309 -42.22 10.23 1.03
N ASP A 310 -41.72 10.36 -0.19
CA ASP A 310 -40.92 9.33 -0.85
C ASP A 310 -39.76 8.83 0.05
N PRO A 311 -39.46 7.51 0.06
CA PRO A 311 -38.39 6.96 0.89
C PRO A 311 -36.98 7.31 0.39
N PHE A 312 -36.88 8.19 -0.59
CA PHE A 312 -35.65 8.64 -1.24
C PHE A 312 -35.63 10.17 -1.40
N PHE A 313 -34.42 10.70 -1.58
CA PHE A 313 -34.22 12.05 -2.11
C PHE A 313 -34.18 11.96 -3.62
N ALA A 314 -34.92 12.84 -4.30
CA ALA A 314 -34.79 13.07 -5.73
C ALA A 314 -33.94 14.34 -5.94
N VAL A 315 -32.66 14.17 -6.26
CA VAL A 315 -31.69 15.27 -6.36
C VAL A 315 -31.45 15.60 -7.84
N PRO A 316 -31.41 16.89 -8.24
CA PRO A 316 -31.03 17.26 -9.61
C PRO A 316 -29.65 16.70 -9.96
N SER A 317 -29.52 16.11 -11.15
CA SER A 317 -28.27 15.49 -11.62
C SER A 317 -27.11 16.47 -11.62
N GLN A 318 -27.35 17.73 -11.98
CA GLN A 318 -26.32 18.77 -11.98
C GLN A 318 -25.79 19.07 -10.58
N THR A 319 -26.67 19.15 -9.59
CA THR A 319 -26.30 19.33 -8.18
C THR A 319 -25.48 18.15 -7.67
N MET A 320 -25.89 16.92 -8.01
CA MET A 320 -25.14 15.73 -7.63
C MET A 320 -23.77 15.68 -8.33
N ALA A 321 -23.69 16.02 -9.62
CA ALA A 321 -22.44 16.05 -10.36
C ALA A 321 -21.45 17.07 -9.75
N ARG A 322 -21.92 18.27 -9.40
CA ARG A 322 -21.14 19.29 -8.66
C ARG A 322 -20.62 18.73 -7.33
N PHE A 323 -21.50 18.14 -6.54
CA PHE A 323 -21.15 17.54 -5.24
C PHE A 323 -20.09 16.44 -5.36
N LEU A 324 -20.25 15.51 -6.29
CA LEU A 324 -19.30 14.42 -6.51
C LEU A 324 -17.96 14.94 -7.05
N ARG A 325 -17.96 15.89 -7.99
CA ARG A 325 -16.74 16.55 -8.47
C ARG A 325 -15.98 17.19 -7.31
N ALA A 326 -16.64 17.96 -6.45
CA ALA A 326 -16.01 18.56 -5.27
C ALA A 326 -15.48 17.49 -4.28
N SER A 327 -16.28 16.45 -4.02
CA SER A 327 -15.93 15.37 -3.08
C SER A 327 -14.74 14.53 -3.53
N ILE A 328 -14.58 14.33 -4.84
CA ILE A 328 -13.45 13.65 -5.46
C ILE A 328 -12.24 14.59 -5.52
N ASN A 329 -12.44 15.80 -6.05
CA ASN A 329 -11.36 16.74 -6.31
C ASN A 329 -10.64 17.20 -5.04
N ARG A 330 -11.32 17.32 -3.89
CA ARG A 330 -10.62 17.68 -2.63
C ARG A 330 -9.46 16.73 -2.30
N TYR A 331 -9.61 15.44 -2.57
CA TYR A 331 -8.58 14.46 -2.30
C TYR A 331 -7.59 14.31 -3.45
N CYS A 332 -8.04 14.41 -4.71
CA CYS A 332 -7.13 14.49 -5.86
C CYS A 332 -6.18 15.68 -5.73
N PHE A 333 -6.74 16.86 -5.44
CA PHE A 333 -6.01 18.09 -5.24
C PHE A 333 -5.02 17.96 -4.10
N LEU A 334 -5.45 17.49 -2.92
CA LEU A 334 -4.54 17.35 -1.78
C LEU A 334 -3.38 16.40 -2.08
N PHE A 335 -3.65 15.26 -2.73
CA PHE A 335 -2.59 14.34 -3.16
C PHE A 335 -1.64 14.99 -4.17
N GLU A 336 -2.17 15.58 -5.23
CA GLU A 336 -1.39 16.17 -6.32
C GLU A 336 -0.60 17.39 -5.89
N TYR A 337 -1.18 18.24 -5.04
CA TYR A 337 -0.56 19.43 -4.48
C TYR A 337 0.65 19.06 -3.62
N ILE A 338 0.47 18.16 -2.65
CA ILE A 338 1.60 17.70 -1.81
C ILE A 338 2.67 17.04 -2.67
N LYS A 339 2.27 16.20 -3.62
CA LYS A 339 3.20 15.54 -4.54
C LYS A 339 3.97 16.52 -5.43
N ALA A 340 3.34 17.61 -5.87
CA ALA A 340 4.00 18.64 -6.67
C ALA A 340 5.01 19.46 -5.85
N GLN A 341 4.76 19.61 -4.54
CA GLN A 341 5.68 20.29 -3.63
C GLN A 341 6.84 19.41 -3.16
N THR A 342 6.68 18.09 -3.25
CA THR A 342 7.77 17.19 -2.91
C THR A 342 8.84 17.18 -4.01
N GLY A 343 10.11 17.18 -3.62
CA GLY A 343 11.22 17.02 -4.57
C GLY A 343 11.35 15.58 -5.09
N LEU A 344 12.56 15.21 -5.52
CA LEU A 344 12.88 13.81 -5.90
C LEU A 344 12.67 12.80 -4.76
N LYS A 345 12.50 13.29 -3.52
CA LYS A 345 12.32 12.51 -2.30
C LYS A 345 11.16 13.07 -1.48
N TYR A 346 10.49 12.19 -0.74
CA TYR A 346 9.35 12.50 0.13
C TYR A 346 9.73 12.22 1.58
N SER A 347 9.19 13.01 2.50
CA SER A 347 9.27 12.83 3.94
C SER A 347 8.11 11.97 4.47
N LEU A 348 8.23 11.48 5.72
CA LEU A 348 7.11 10.77 6.38
C LEU A 348 5.84 11.63 6.46
N PRO A 349 5.91 12.92 6.87
CA PRO A 349 4.71 13.75 6.95
C PRO A 349 4.01 13.89 5.59
N GLU A 350 4.76 14.05 4.49
CA GLU A 350 4.21 14.09 3.13
C GLU A 350 3.54 12.78 2.74
N THR A 351 4.21 11.66 3.04
CA THR A 351 3.72 10.31 2.77
C THR A 351 2.39 10.06 3.46
N ILE A 352 2.25 10.43 4.74
CA ILE A 352 1.01 10.23 5.51
C ILE A 352 -0.14 11.03 4.89
N VAL A 353 0.10 12.29 4.51
CA VAL A 353 -0.93 13.13 3.88
C VAL A 353 -1.37 12.56 2.53
N MET A 354 -0.42 12.24 1.66
CA MET A 354 -0.71 11.65 0.34
C MET A 354 -1.46 10.31 0.46
N ALA A 355 -1.01 9.41 1.35
CA ALA A 355 -1.66 8.12 1.56
C ALA A 355 -3.09 8.29 2.09
N THR A 356 -3.30 9.24 2.99
CA THR A 356 -4.62 9.56 3.55
C THR A 356 -5.57 10.12 2.49
N ALA A 357 -5.08 11.01 1.62
CA ALA A 357 -5.85 11.54 0.50
C ALA A 357 -6.25 10.44 -0.49
N LEU A 358 -5.31 9.57 -0.88
CA LEU A 358 -5.56 8.44 -1.78
C LEU A 358 -6.55 7.43 -1.18
N ARG A 359 -6.58 7.25 0.14
CA ARG A 359 -7.62 6.49 0.84
C ARG A 359 -8.98 7.16 0.78
N GLY A 360 -9.02 8.47 1.05
CA GLY A 360 -10.24 9.26 0.97
C GLY A 360 -10.92 9.15 -0.40
N LEU A 361 -10.13 9.10 -1.48
CA LEU A 361 -10.63 8.91 -2.85
C LEU A 361 -11.41 7.61 -3.06
N ARG A 362 -11.14 6.56 -2.29
CA ARG A 362 -11.85 5.28 -2.42
C ARG A 362 -13.29 5.35 -1.92
N PHE A 363 -13.62 6.38 -1.13
CA PHE A 363 -14.93 6.59 -0.49
C PHE A 363 -15.54 7.95 -0.89
N SER A 364 -15.02 8.60 -1.92
CA SER A 364 -15.39 9.98 -2.29
C SER A 364 -16.59 10.09 -3.23
N TYR A 365 -17.10 8.97 -3.75
CA TYR A 365 -18.20 8.98 -4.70
C TYR A 365 -19.19 7.81 -4.58
N ASP A 366 -19.03 6.91 -3.62
CA ASP A 366 -19.89 5.72 -3.50
C ASP A 366 -20.47 5.52 -2.08
N SER A 367 -21.28 4.48 -1.93
CA SER A 367 -21.78 3.97 -0.64
C SER A 367 -20.92 2.79 -0.15
N SER A 368 -19.61 2.98 -0.04
CA SER A 368 -18.72 1.94 0.51
C SER A 368 -18.76 1.86 2.03
N LEU A 369 -18.30 0.73 2.58
CA LEU A 369 -18.29 0.47 4.03
C LEU A 369 -17.15 1.23 4.74
N ILE A 370 -17.20 2.56 4.68
CA ILE A 370 -16.20 3.46 5.27
C ILE A 370 -16.03 3.23 6.78
N THR A 371 -17.06 2.71 7.46
CA THR A 371 -16.99 2.33 8.88
C THR A 371 -15.91 1.29 9.19
N LYS A 372 -15.43 0.55 8.18
CA LYS A 372 -14.29 -0.38 8.28
C LYS A 372 -12.94 0.25 7.93
N GLU A 373 -12.88 1.53 7.58
CA GLU A 373 -11.64 2.28 7.38
C GLU A 373 -11.39 3.17 8.61
N PRO A 374 -10.72 2.66 9.65
CA PRO A 374 -10.63 3.35 10.93
C PRO A 374 -9.79 4.63 10.86
N VAL A 375 -8.82 4.72 9.93
CA VAL A 375 -8.02 5.93 9.71
C VAL A 375 -8.88 7.10 9.25
N LEU A 376 -9.92 6.85 8.44
CA LEU A 376 -10.83 7.90 8.01
C LEU A 376 -12.00 8.07 9.00
N TRP A 377 -12.65 6.96 9.37
CA TRP A 377 -13.91 6.98 10.09
C TRP A 377 -13.77 7.22 11.60
N GLY A 378 -12.77 6.58 12.23
CA GLY A 378 -12.55 6.60 13.67
C GLY A 378 -11.88 7.89 14.14
N ASP A 379 -11.96 8.15 15.45
CA ASP A 379 -11.32 9.30 16.10
C ASP A 379 -9.98 8.91 16.75
N ARG A 380 -10.05 8.37 17.96
CA ARG A 380 -8.95 7.76 18.70
C ARG A 380 -9.40 6.41 19.23
N TRP A 381 -8.52 5.42 19.16
CA TRP A 381 -8.80 4.11 19.74
C TRP A 381 -7.51 3.41 20.15
N THR A 382 -7.62 2.52 21.12
CA THR A 382 -6.50 1.67 21.55
C THR A 382 -6.57 0.34 20.81
N SER A 383 -5.42 -0.15 20.36
CA SER A 383 -5.31 -1.46 19.71
C SER A 383 -4.20 -2.27 20.36
N THR A 384 -4.49 -3.52 20.67
CA THR A 384 -3.51 -4.44 21.23
C THR A 384 -2.61 -4.98 20.13
N GLN A 385 -1.32 -4.68 20.20
CA GLN A 385 -0.31 -5.22 19.34
C GLN A 385 0.45 -6.32 20.06
N ARG A 386 0.50 -7.51 19.47
CA ARG A 386 1.34 -8.60 20.00
C ARG A 386 2.76 -8.40 19.50
N THR A 387 3.69 -8.30 20.43
CA THR A 387 5.12 -8.14 20.20
C THR A 387 5.84 -9.28 20.90
N ARG A 388 6.86 -9.85 20.25
CA ARG A 388 7.75 -10.81 20.92
C ARG A 388 8.76 -10.04 21.75
N THR A 389 8.85 -10.35 23.03
CA THR A 389 9.93 -9.88 23.90
C THR A 389 11.24 -10.57 23.51
N GLN A 390 12.37 -10.08 24.05
CA GLN A 390 13.69 -10.66 23.79
C GLN A 390 13.78 -12.15 24.19
N GLU A 391 12.97 -12.58 25.15
CA GLU A 391 12.88 -13.97 25.66
C GLU A 391 11.89 -14.85 24.86
N GLY A 392 11.25 -14.31 23.83
CA GLY A 392 10.35 -15.06 22.95
C GLY A 392 8.88 -15.12 23.41
N GLU A 393 8.56 -14.59 24.59
CA GLU A 393 7.19 -14.45 25.07
C GLU A 393 6.38 -13.42 24.27
N LEU A 394 5.09 -13.70 24.10
CA LEU A 394 4.17 -12.81 23.39
C LEU A 394 3.60 -11.79 24.38
N GLN A 395 4.17 -10.59 24.40
CA GLN A 395 3.63 -9.48 25.17
C GLN A 395 2.62 -8.69 24.33
N ALA A 396 1.44 -8.47 24.90
CA ALA A 396 0.41 -7.60 24.37
C ALA A 396 0.73 -6.15 24.80
N ILE A 397 1.13 -5.31 23.85
CA ILE A 397 1.34 -3.88 24.09
C ILE A 397 0.12 -3.13 23.58
N GLU A 398 -0.44 -2.26 24.41
CA GLU A 398 -1.48 -1.33 23.97
C GLU A 398 -0.86 -0.18 23.17
N VAL A 399 -1.37 0.02 21.96
CA VAL A 399 -0.91 1.08 21.06
C VAL A 399 -2.07 2.00 20.76
N GLN A 400 -1.90 3.29 21.06
CA GLN A 400 -2.85 4.33 20.68
C GLN A 400 -2.81 4.55 19.16
N ARG A 401 -3.99 4.62 18.56
CA ARG A 401 -4.19 4.90 17.14
C ARG A 401 -5.09 6.12 16.97
N GLU A 402 -4.91 6.78 15.86
CA GLU A 402 -5.59 8.02 15.49
C GLU A 402 -6.23 7.86 14.11
N GLY A 403 -7.37 8.50 13.92
CA GLY A 403 -8.10 8.62 12.65
C GLY A 403 -8.64 10.04 12.47
N LEU A 404 -9.40 10.30 11.42
CA LEU A 404 -9.83 11.65 11.04
C LEU A 404 -11.24 12.03 11.53
N SER A 405 -11.92 11.11 12.21
CA SER A 405 -13.23 11.29 12.85
C SER A 405 -14.33 11.72 11.86
N LEU A 406 -14.31 11.21 10.62
CA LEU A 406 -15.38 11.47 9.64
C LEU A 406 -16.76 11.04 10.17
N ALA A 407 -16.82 10.05 11.07
CA ALA A 407 -18.04 9.64 11.74
C ALA A 407 -18.67 10.76 12.57
N LYS A 408 -17.84 11.47 13.35
CA LYS A 408 -18.28 12.53 14.26
C LYS A 408 -18.74 13.74 13.47
N THR A 409 -17.93 14.21 12.51
CA THR A 409 -18.25 15.38 11.69
C THR A 409 -19.49 15.12 10.83
N SER A 410 -19.61 13.94 10.22
CA SER A 410 -20.82 13.51 9.51
C SER A 410 -22.07 13.56 10.41
N LYS A 411 -21.99 12.98 11.62
CA LYS A 411 -23.13 12.96 12.55
C LYS A 411 -23.59 14.37 12.94
N VAL A 412 -22.64 15.26 13.26
CA VAL A 412 -22.92 16.60 13.78
C VAL A 412 -23.35 17.55 12.66
N HIS A 413 -22.68 17.52 11.51
CA HIS A 413 -22.84 18.54 10.48
C HIS A 413 -23.50 18.05 9.18
N GLY A 414 -23.87 16.76 9.11
CA GLY A 414 -24.51 16.18 7.92
C GLY A 414 -23.53 15.66 6.87
N PHE A 415 -22.25 16.06 6.92
CA PHE A 415 -21.20 15.65 5.98
C PHE A 415 -19.87 15.40 6.68
N GLY A 416 -19.10 14.40 6.23
CA GLY A 416 -17.82 14.05 6.79
C GLY A 416 -16.67 14.92 6.24
N TRP A 417 -16.00 15.63 7.15
CA TRP A 417 -14.70 16.27 6.93
C TRP A 417 -13.74 15.97 8.09
N TRP A 418 -12.45 16.22 7.89
CA TRP A 418 -11.43 15.94 8.89
C TRP A 418 -11.63 16.78 10.14
N LEU A 419 -11.64 16.16 11.31
CA LEU A 419 -11.86 16.88 12.57
C LEU A 419 -10.88 18.06 12.72
N PRO A 420 -11.35 19.27 13.08
CA PRO A 420 -10.49 20.42 13.31
C PRO A 420 -9.38 20.12 14.34
N GLY A 421 -8.20 20.72 14.13
CA GLY A 421 -7.02 20.54 14.99
C GLY A 421 -6.17 19.32 14.67
N LYS A 422 -6.58 18.44 13.74
CA LYS A 422 -5.77 17.29 13.30
C LYS A 422 -4.77 17.66 12.19
N PHE A 423 -5.18 18.55 11.29
CA PHE A 423 -4.42 18.98 10.12
C PHE A 423 -4.20 20.49 10.17
N ASP A 424 -2.96 20.91 9.96
CA ASP A 424 -2.55 22.29 9.79
C ASP A 424 -2.58 22.65 8.30
N TRP A 425 -3.53 23.50 7.92
CA TRP A 425 -3.75 23.95 6.55
C TRP A 425 -2.73 24.99 6.08
N ASN A 426 -2.00 25.65 6.99
CA ASN A 426 -0.96 26.60 6.62
C ASN A 426 0.31 25.88 6.14
N THR A 427 0.66 24.79 6.83
CA THR A 427 1.83 23.97 6.51
C THR A 427 1.51 22.76 5.65
N TRP A 428 0.23 22.46 5.42
CA TRP A 428 -0.26 21.28 4.72
C TRP A 428 0.24 19.96 5.33
N ARG A 429 0.24 19.88 6.67
CA ARG A 429 0.71 18.71 7.43
C ARG A 429 -0.26 18.34 8.55
N PHE A 430 -0.24 17.07 8.94
CA PHE A 430 -0.79 16.69 10.23
C PHE A 430 0.09 17.24 11.36
N THR A 431 -0.51 17.59 12.49
CA THR A 431 0.27 17.91 13.69
C THR A 431 1.13 16.69 14.07
N SER A 432 2.32 16.91 14.64
CA SER A 432 3.30 15.83 14.84
C SER A 432 2.72 14.62 15.56
N GLU A 433 2.00 14.85 16.67
CA GLU A 433 1.38 13.78 17.46
C GLU A 433 0.32 12.98 16.67
N VAL A 434 -0.46 13.68 15.84
CA VAL A 434 -1.51 13.07 15.00
C VAL A 434 -0.88 12.28 13.87
N GLY A 435 0.15 12.83 13.22
CA GLY A 435 0.89 12.17 12.15
C GLY A 435 1.49 10.84 12.59
N ASP A 436 2.16 10.82 13.74
CA ASP A 436 2.78 9.60 14.27
C ASP A 436 1.75 8.49 14.54
N ARG A 437 0.61 8.83 15.15
CA ARG A 437 -0.45 7.86 15.46
C ARG A 437 -1.24 7.41 14.22
N LEU A 438 -1.39 8.28 13.21
CA LEU A 438 -1.98 7.93 11.91
C LEU A 438 -1.11 6.92 11.15
N ALA A 439 0.22 7.10 11.17
CA ALA A 439 1.15 6.19 10.52
C ALA A 439 1.03 4.76 11.07
N VAL A 440 0.91 4.63 12.40
CA VAL A 440 0.69 3.35 13.10
C VAL A 440 -0.66 2.71 12.73
N GLY A 441 -1.67 3.55 12.45
CA GLY A 441 -3.02 3.18 12.02
C GLY A 441 -3.09 2.61 10.59
N ASN A 442 -2.08 2.87 9.75
CA ASN A 442 -2.16 2.65 8.31
C ASN A 442 -1.80 1.20 7.91
N ASP A 443 -2.82 0.42 7.49
CA ASP A 443 -2.64 -1.00 7.16
C ASP A 443 -1.85 -1.29 5.88
N LEU A 444 -1.83 -0.41 4.88
CA LEU A 444 -0.99 -0.56 3.68
C LEU A 444 0.49 -0.40 4.01
N LEU A 445 0.83 0.60 4.83
CA LEU A 445 2.11 0.71 5.54
C LEU A 445 2.35 -0.43 6.56
N ARG A 446 1.49 -1.45 6.64
CA ARG A 446 1.65 -2.60 7.53
C ARG A 446 1.60 -3.93 6.77
N GLN A 447 0.92 -4.00 5.63
CA GLN A 447 0.73 -5.19 4.80
C GLN A 447 1.91 -5.41 3.85
N ASP A 448 2.39 -4.38 3.15
CA ASP A 448 3.66 -4.45 2.40
C ASP A 448 4.81 -4.89 3.31
N TYR A 449 4.66 -4.48 4.56
CA TYR A 449 5.49 -4.73 5.70
C TYR A 449 5.40 -6.17 6.27
N LYS A 450 4.35 -6.98 6.06
CA LYS A 450 4.23 -8.28 6.75
C LYS A 450 5.13 -9.40 6.22
N ARG A 451 5.39 -9.49 4.91
CA ARG A 451 6.14 -10.64 4.32
C ARG A 451 7.65 -10.51 4.43
N GLN A 452 8.18 -9.28 4.55
CA GLN A 452 9.60 -8.96 4.70
C GLN A 452 9.86 -7.93 5.81
N TRP A 453 9.02 -7.96 6.86
CA TRP A 453 8.97 -6.95 7.94
C TRP A 453 10.32 -6.53 8.49
N ARG A 454 11.26 -7.47 8.67
CA ARG A 454 12.56 -7.14 9.24
C ARG A 454 13.40 -6.27 8.29
N VAL A 455 13.48 -6.66 7.01
CA VAL A 455 14.22 -5.90 5.99
C VAL A 455 13.56 -4.54 5.75
N LEU A 456 12.23 -4.50 5.67
CA LEU A 456 11.48 -3.25 5.49
C LEU A 456 11.53 -2.34 6.72
N LYS A 457 11.54 -2.91 7.93
CA LYS A 457 11.73 -2.16 9.17
C LYS A 457 13.13 -1.56 9.20
N ASP A 458 14.18 -2.33 8.91
CA ASP A 458 15.54 -1.79 8.92
C ASP A 458 15.71 -0.68 7.86
N ILE A 459 15.18 -0.84 6.64
CA ILE A 459 15.18 0.22 5.59
C ILE A 459 14.37 1.45 6.02
N ARG A 460 13.18 1.25 6.58
CA ARG A 460 12.33 2.34 7.07
C ARG A 460 13.00 3.08 8.22
N ASP A 461 13.57 2.38 9.19
CA ASP A 461 14.22 2.99 10.36
C ASP A 461 15.42 3.86 9.90
N VAL A 462 16.15 3.44 8.85
CA VAL A 462 17.14 4.30 8.17
C VAL A 462 16.47 5.54 7.59
N HIS A 463 15.41 5.39 6.79
CA HIS A 463 14.73 6.54 6.17
C HIS A 463 14.16 7.52 7.20
N VAL A 464 13.62 7.03 8.32
CA VAL A 464 13.13 7.87 9.43
C VAL A 464 14.27 8.69 10.03
N ARG A 465 15.42 8.07 10.31
CA ARG A 465 16.61 8.77 10.82
C ARG A 465 17.13 9.81 9.82
N MET A 466 17.16 9.47 8.53
CA MET A 466 17.59 10.41 7.48
C MET A 466 16.62 11.59 7.32
N TRP A 467 15.31 11.36 7.45
CA TRP A 467 14.31 12.43 7.45
C TRP A 467 14.42 13.33 8.67
N GLN A 468 14.67 12.77 9.85
CA GLN A 468 14.94 13.56 11.06
C GLN A 468 16.17 14.44 10.87
N ALA A 469 17.27 13.87 10.36
CA ALA A 469 18.47 14.63 10.02
C ALA A 469 18.18 15.75 9.01
N GLN A 470 17.40 15.47 7.96
CA GLN A 470 17.00 16.49 6.98
C GLN A 470 16.16 17.61 7.61
N SER A 471 15.23 17.27 8.50
CA SER A 471 14.42 18.27 9.22
C SER A 471 15.29 19.16 10.11
N TRP A 472 16.28 18.59 10.80
CA TRP A 472 17.22 19.32 11.64
C TRP A 472 18.13 20.26 10.83
N ALA A 473 18.50 19.87 9.61
CA ALA A 473 19.32 20.69 8.73
C ALA A 473 18.70 22.08 8.50
N GLY A 474 17.41 22.12 8.18
CA GLY A 474 16.65 23.36 8.03
C GLY A 474 16.35 24.05 9.36
N ARG A 475 15.81 23.30 10.34
CA ARG A 475 15.36 23.84 11.64
C ARG A 475 16.47 24.53 12.43
N TYR A 476 17.69 24.01 12.37
CA TYR A 476 18.83 24.53 13.13
C TYR A 476 19.84 25.27 12.26
N GLN A 477 19.47 25.62 11.02
CA GLN A 477 20.32 26.37 10.09
C GLN A 477 21.74 25.76 10.00
N VAL A 478 21.83 24.44 9.75
CA VAL A 478 23.10 23.69 9.76
C VAL A 478 24.16 24.29 8.82
N ARG A 479 23.71 24.98 7.77
CA ARG A 479 24.61 25.69 6.85
C ARG A 479 25.28 26.91 7.50
N GLU A 480 24.70 27.55 8.49
CA GLU A 480 25.24 28.77 9.11
C GLU A 480 25.78 28.50 10.52
N ASN A 481 25.11 27.63 11.28
CA ASN A 481 25.47 27.32 12.66
C ASN A 481 26.52 26.22 12.75
N VAL A 482 27.75 26.59 13.14
CA VAL A 482 28.90 25.67 13.22
C VAL A 482 28.69 24.55 14.24
N VAL A 483 28.08 24.84 15.39
CA VAL A 483 27.84 23.83 16.45
C VAL A 483 26.78 22.82 16.00
N ALA A 484 25.67 23.32 15.45
CA ALA A 484 24.62 22.46 14.89
C ALA A 484 25.16 21.62 13.73
N ARG A 485 26.00 22.20 12.87
CA ARG A 485 26.65 21.49 11.77
C ARG A 485 27.50 20.34 12.26
N ARG A 486 28.34 20.57 13.28
CA ARG A 486 29.20 19.53 13.85
C ARG A 486 28.37 18.36 14.40
N LEU A 487 27.40 18.64 15.26
CA LEU A 487 26.52 17.62 15.86
C LEU A 487 25.74 16.85 14.80
N TRP A 488 25.30 17.54 13.74
CA TRP A 488 24.58 16.94 12.64
C TRP A 488 25.45 15.99 11.80
N LEU A 489 26.69 16.38 11.48
CA LEU A 489 27.64 15.51 10.79
C LEU A 489 27.99 14.29 11.64
N GLU A 490 28.23 14.48 12.95
CA GLU A 490 28.51 13.41 13.91
C GLU A 490 27.33 12.42 14.00
N TYR A 491 26.08 12.92 14.04
CA TYR A 491 24.89 12.06 14.01
C TYR A 491 24.85 11.16 12.77
N LEU A 492 25.20 11.69 11.60
CA LEU A 492 25.26 10.90 10.36
C LEU A 492 26.37 9.85 10.42
N HIS A 493 27.56 10.20 10.94
CA HIS A 493 28.66 9.25 11.16
C HIS A 493 28.23 8.12 12.09
N SER A 494 27.70 8.45 13.27
CA SER A 494 27.24 7.49 14.26
C SER A 494 26.15 6.58 13.70
N THR A 495 25.22 7.11 12.90
CA THR A 495 24.17 6.32 12.26
C THR A 495 24.74 5.29 11.29
N ALA A 496 25.69 5.68 10.43
CA ALA A 496 26.32 4.75 9.50
C ALA A 496 27.12 3.66 10.23
N ILE A 497 27.86 4.03 11.28
CA ILE A 497 28.69 3.12 12.07
C ILE A 497 27.84 2.13 12.87
N GLU A 498 26.82 2.60 13.59
CA GLU A 498 25.91 1.73 14.37
C GLU A 498 25.26 0.67 13.47
N LEU A 499 24.77 1.08 12.30
CA LEU A 499 24.14 0.17 11.35
C LEU A 499 25.14 -0.81 10.75
N PHE A 500 26.37 -0.37 10.48
CA PHE A 500 27.44 -1.24 9.97
C PHE A 500 27.75 -2.34 10.98
N GLN A 501 27.99 -1.99 12.24
CA GLN A 501 28.26 -2.94 13.32
C GLN A 501 27.14 -3.99 13.45
N ARG A 502 25.88 -3.52 13.40
CA ARG A 502 24.70 -4.39 13.47
C ARG A 502 24.61 -5.32 12.28
N ASP A 503 24.81 -4.83 11.05
CA ASP A 503 24.72 -5.64 9.84
C ASP A 503 25.85 -6.68 9.75
N VAL A 504 27.07 -6.32 10.16
CA VAL A 504 28.22 -7.25 10.22
C VAL A 504 27.95 -8.35 11.25
N TRP A 505 27.54 -8.00 12.47
CA TRP A 505 27.29 -9.00 13.49
C TRP A 505 26.11 -9.91 13.15
N ARG A 506 25.02 -9.36 12.57
CA ARG A 506 23.92 -10.16 12.05
C ARG A 506 24.35 -11.10 10.93
N ALA A 507 25.34 -10.71 10.11
CA ALA A 507 25.91 -11.61 9.12
C ALA A 507 26.69 -12.76 9.79
N ALA A 508 27.47 -12.48 10.84
CA ALA A 508 28.18 -13.51 11.60
C ALA A 508 27.22 -14.51 12.27
N LEU A 509 26.14 -14.00 12.88
CA LEU A 509 25.09 -14.82 13.52
C LEU A 509 24.34 -15.75 12.55
N LYS A 510 24.47 -15.59 11.21
CA LYS A 510 23.93 -16.57 10.26
C LYS A 510 24.61 -17.93 10.38
N SER A 511 25.84 -17.98 10.91
CA SER A 511 26.58 -19.23 11.13
C SER A 511 25.85 -20.19 12.08
N THR A 512 25.05 -19.68 13.01
CA THR A 512 24.19 -20.48 13.91
C THR A 512 23.22 -21.42 13.19
N LYS A 513 22.92 -21.13 11.92
CA LYS A 513 22.01 -21.94 11.08
C LYS A 513 22.74 -22.92 10.18
N TRP A 514 24.06 -22.98 10.25
CA TRP A 514 24.84 -23.91 9.45
C TRP A 514 24.66 -25.33 9.97
N LYS A 515 24.38 -26.27 9.07
CA LYS A 515 24.26 -27.71 9.40
C LYS A 515 25.57 -28.31 9.91
N THR A 516 26.69 -27.64 9.62
CA THR A 516 28.05 -28.07 9.94
C THR A 516 28.52 -27.56 11.32
N GLY A 517 27.69 -26.77 11.99
CA GLY A 517 27.98 -26.12 13.26
C GLY A 517 28.25 -24.64 13.11
N SER A 518 27.82 -23.87 14.12
CA SER A 518 28.09 -22.44 14.21
C SER A 518 29.58 -22.15 14.37
N ASP A 519 30.03 -21.07 13.76
CA ASP A 519 31.37 -20.50 14.01
C ASP A 519 31.36 -19.58 15.23
N VAL A 520 30.21 -18.95 15.54
CA VAL A 520 30.01 -18.12 16.74
C VAL A 520 29.55 -19.01 17.89
N THR A 521 30.09 -18.78 19.10
CA THR A 521 29.73 -19.52 20.32
C THR A 521 28.32 -19.20 20.81
N ASP A 522 27.70 -20.13 21.53
CA ASP A 522 26.37 -19.93 22.11
C ASP A 522 26.37 -18.79 23.15
N GLU A 523 27.45 -18.68 23.93
CA GLU A 523 27.67 -17.58 24.88
C GLU A 523 27.75 -16.22 24.18
N ALA A 524 28.50 -16.13 23.07
CA ALA A 524 28.60 -14.90 22.28
C ALA A 524 27.25 -14.51 21.67
N MET A 525 26.46 -15.49 21.23
CA MET A 525 25.10 -15.26 20.71
C MET A 525 24.17 -14.68 21.77
N ILE A 526 24.23 -15.17 23.01
CA ILE A 526 23.41 -14.69 24.13
C ILE A 526 23.89 -13.31 24.58
N ARG A 527 25.20 -13.14 24.75
CA ARG A 527 25.82 -11.90 25.25
C ARG A 527 25.67 -10.74 24.27
N TYR A 528 25.77 -11.00 22.97
CA TYR A 528 25.69 -9.99 21.92
C TYR A 528 24.55 -10.29 20.95
N PRO A 529 23.30 -9.87 21.26
CA PRO A 529 22.21 -9.99 20.32
C PRO A 529 22.45 -9.10 19.09
N GLY A 530 21.83 -9.41 17.94
CA GLY A 530 22.00 -8.65 16.69
C GLY A 530 21.55 -7.17 16.71
N SER A 531 21.04 -6.67 17.85
CA SER A 531 20.76 -5.26 18.13
C SER A 531 21.84 -4.56 18.95
N SER A 532 22.73 -5.32 19.61
CA SER A 532 23.82 -4.83 20.46
C SER A 532 25.09 -5.63 20.14
N PRO A 533 25.79 -5.29 19.04
CA PRO A 533 26.97 -6.01 18.59
C PRO A 533 28.17 -5.80 19.55
N PRO A 534 29.17 -6.70 19.53
CA PRO A 534 30.40 -6.52 20.29
C PRO A 534 31.25 -5.38 19.71
N ALA A 535 32.27 -4.96 20.47
CA ALA A 535 33.32 -4.09 19.94
C ALA A 535 34.16 -4.84 18.90
N PHE A 536 34.37 -4.24 17.73
CA PHE A 536 35.14 -4.83 16.62
C PHE A 536 36.64 -4.57 16.77
N CYS A 537 37.16 -4.89 17.96
CA CYS A 537 38.57 -4.87 18.29
C CYS A 537 39.02 -6.25 18.71
N TYR A 538 40.32 -6.37 18.95
CA TYR A 538 40.95 -7.64 19.32
C TYR A 538 40.33 -8.27 20.56
N ASP A 539 40.22 -7.47 21.63
CA ASP A 539 39.69 -7.94 22.92
C ASP A 539 38.18 -8.16 22.85
N GLY A 540 37.46 -7.30 22.13
CA GLY A 540 36.00 -7.38 21.99
C GLY A 540 35.51 -8.61 21.22
N LEU A 541 36.32 -9.11 20.29
CA LEU A 541 36.05 -10.34 19.53
C LEU A 541 36.81 -11.56 20.06
N SER A 542 37.61 -11.41 21.11
CA SER A 542 38.28 -12.53 21.78
C SER A 542 37.22 -13.48 22.32
N ASP A 543 37.43 -14.77 22.10
CA ASP A 543 36.64 -15.84 22.71
C ASP A 543 35.18 -15.94 22.24
N LEU A 544 34.84 -15.30 21.11
CA LEU A 544 33.48 -15.34 20.54
C LEU A 544 33.27 -16.44 19.49
N PHE A 545 34.33 -17.13 19.08
CA PHE A 545 34.30 -18.09 17.96
C PHE A 545 34.81 -19.47 18.35
N HIS A 546 34.33 -20.51 17.68
CA HIS A 546 34.89 -21.86 17.76
C HIS A 546 36.03 -22.07 16.74
N ASP A 547 37.04 -22.85 17.11
CA ASP A 547 37.96 -23.49 16.16
C ASP A 547 37.76 -25.00 16.19
N ARG A 548 36.72 -25.44 15.49
CA ARG A 548 36.34 -26.85 15.45
C ARG A 548 37.33 -27.74 14.68
N GLN A 549 38.33 -27.17 14.01
CA GLN A 549 39.43 -27.95 13.43
C GLN A 549 40.43 -28.36 14.51
N ARG A 550 40.63 -27.51 15.51
CA ARG A 550 41.57 -27.72 16.63
C ARG A 550 40.87 -28.10 17.93
N ASP A 551 39.55 -28.30 17.89
CA ASP A 551 38.69 -28.59 19.03
C ASP A 551 38.78 -27.54 20.15
N ILE A 552 38.79 -26.26 19.75
CA ILE A 552 38.84 -25.13 20.67
C ILE A 552 37.47 -24.45 20.69
N ASP A 553 36.86 -24.34 21.87
CA ASP A 553 35.52 -23.77 22.01
C ASP A 553 35.48 -22.25 22.14
N HIS A 554 36.61 -21.63 22.51
CA HIS A 554 36.75 -20.19 22.65
C HIS A 554 38.02 -19.74 21.97
N THR A 555 37.85 -19.05 20.84
CA THR A 555 38.97 -18.54 20.08
C THR A 555 38.66 -17.21 19.42
N ARG A 556 39.72 -16.65 18.85
CA ARG A 556 39.72 -15.43 18.05
C ARG A 556 39.09 -15.66 16.68
N PRO A 557 38.58 -14.59 16.02
CA PRO A 557 38.12 -14.68 14.64
C PRO A 557 39.24 -15.17 13.72
N HIS A 558 38.87 -15.93 12.68
CA HIS A 558 39.84 -16.36 11.68
C HIS A 558 40.25 -15.17 10.79
N LEU A 559 41.45 -14.65 11.04
CA LEU A 559 42.03 -13.55 10.27
C LEU A 559 42.62 -14.06 8.95
N VAL A 560 42.36 -13.33 7.86
CA VAL A 560 42.97 -13.58 6.56
C VAL A 560 44.43 -13.13 6.60
N THR A 561 45.34 -14.04 6.25
CA THR A 561 46.81 -13.80 6.22
C THR A 561 47.42 -14.23 4.88
N GLY A 562 48.45 -13.52 4.40
CA GLY A 562 49.27 -13.89 3.24
C GLY A 562 48.74 -13.44 1.86
N ASN A 563 49.31 -13.98 0.77
CA ASN A 563 49.08 -13.60 -0.64
C ASN A 563 47.65 -13.81 -1.19
N ARG A 564 46.66 -14.09 -0.32
CA ARG A 564 45.23 -14.30 -0.68
C ARG A 564 44.35 -13.08 -0.39
N LEU A 565 44.94 -11.95 -0.02
CA LEU A 565 44.25 -10.68 0.16
C LEU A 565 43.79 -10.14 -1.21
N ARG A 566 42.47 -9.98 -1.38
CA ARG A 566 41.81 -9.40 -2.57
C ARG A 566 41.97 -7.88 -2.63
N SER A 567 42.20 -7.26 -1.48
CA SER A 567 42.44 -5.82 -1.30
C SER A 567 43.84 -5.67 -0.70
N THR A 568 44.72 -4.95 -1.40
CA THR A 568 46.13 -4.75 -1.02
C THR A 568 46.32 -3.71 0.08
N ASN A 569 45.28 -2.93 0.38
CA ASN A 569 45.28 -1.89 1.39
C ASN A 569 43.95 -1.89 2.19
N VAL A 570 44.01 -1.50 3.46
CA VAL A 570 42.85 -1.34 4.33
C VAL A 570 41.92 -0.20 3.88
N ILE A 571 42.45 0.79 3.15
CA ILE A 571 41.64 1.84 2.51
C ILE A 571 40.74 1.21 1.45
N ASP A 572 41.29 0.35 0.59
CA ASP A 572 40.50 -0.36 -0.41
C ASP A 572 39.43 -1.20 0.30
N LEU A 573 39.79 -1.95 1.36
CA LEU A 573 38.81 -2.71 2.15
C LEU A 573 37.72 -1.83 2.78
N PHE A 574 38.00 -0.59 3.16
CA PHE A 574 36.97 0.33 3.62
C PHE A 574 36.03 0.71 2.47
N ASP A 575 36.59 1.10 1.31
CA ASP A 575 35.79 1.49 0.15
C ASP A 575 34.99 0.30 -0.41
N ASP A 576 35.56 -0.90 -0.39
CA ASP A 576 34.90 -2.18 -0.60
C ASP A 576 33.61 -2.32 0.21
N LEU A 577 33.63 -1.84 1.46
CA LEU A 577 32.56 -2.00 2.45
C LEU A 577 31.58 -0.83 2.44
N PHE A 578 32.03 0.42 2.31
CA PHE A 578 31.20 1.61 2.49
C PHE A 578 30.86 2.36 1.19
N SER A 579 31.63 2.17 0.12
CA SER A 579 31.44 2.93 -1.10
C SER A 579 30.06 2.63 -1.71
N PRO A 580 29.28 3.66 -2.08
CA PRO A 580 28.00 3.49 -2.76
C PRO A 580 28.23 3.08 -4.23
N SER A 581 28.71 1.84 -4.44
CA SER A 581 28.85 1.15 -5.74
C SER A 581 29.21 2.07 -6.92
N SER A 582 30.49 2.41 -7.08
CA SER A 582 30.99 3.04 -8.30
C SER A 582 31.11 2.02 -9.42
N THR A 583 30.81 2.44 -10.64
CA THR A 583 31.00 1.68 -11.88
C THR A 583 32.46 1.65 -12.36
N ASP A 584 33.37 2.36 -11.67
CA ASP A 584 34.72 2.66 -12.18
C ASP A 584 35.90 2.26 -11.29
N THR A 585 35.66 1.60 -10.15
CA THR A 585 36.75 0.88 -9.48
C THR A 585 36.79 -0.54 -10.04
N ALA A 586 37.97 -1.18 -10.11
CA ALA A 586 38.17 -2.55 -10.59
C ALA A 586 37.40 -3.64 -9.80
N MET A 587 36.45 -3.23 -8.96
CA MET A 587 35.66 -4.02 -8.04
C MET A 587 34.30 -4.34 -8.63
N LYS A 588 34.09 -5.63 -8.89
CA LYS A 588 32.89 -6.20 -9.50
C LYS A 588 31.60 -5.74 -8.80
N ARG A 589 30.57 -5.45 -9.60
CA ARG A 589 29.19 -5.15 -9.21
C ARG A 589 28.68 -6.18 -8.18
N ARG A 590 28.52 -5.77 -6.92
CA ARG A 590 28.17 -6.69 -5.80
C ARG A 590 26.67 -6.94 -5.73
N ARG A 591 26.25 -8.21 -5.85
CA ARG A 591 24.83 -8.57 -5.87
C ARG A 591 24.25 -8.55 -4.46
N GLY A 592 23.22 -7.72 -4.24
CA GLY A 592 22.41 -7.72 -3.03
C GLY A 592 22.92 -6.84 -1.88
N TRP A 593 24.08 -6.21 -2.01
CA TRP A 593 24.66 -5.40 -0.94
C TRP A 593 24.10 -3.98 -0.82
N SER A 594 23.63 -3.40 -1.92
CA SER A 594 22.97 -2.09 -1.93
C SER A 594 21.74 -2.03 -1.03
N SER A 595 21.18 -3.19 -0.68
CA SER A 595 20.05 -3.33 0.24
C SER A 595 20.41 -3.26 1.73
N LEU A 596 21.71 -3.29 2.09
CA LEU A 596 22.12 -3.31 3.49
C LEU A 596 21.84 -1.94 4.16
N PRO A 597 21.18 -1.92 5.33
CA PRO A 597 20.85 -0.69 6.06
C PRO A 597 22.00 0.30 6.19
N TYR A 598 23.22 -0.15 6.55
CA TYR A 598 24.35 0.76 6.69
C TYR A 598 24.77 1.40 5.37
N ARG A 599 24.69 0.68 4.25
CA ARG A 599 25.02 1.22 2.92
C ARG A 599 23.99 2.22 2.45
N ILE A 600 22.72 1.97 2.74
CA ILE A 600 21.65 2.94 2.49
C ILE A 600 21.94 4.19 3.33
N ALA A 601 22.23 4.06 4.63
CA ALA A 601 22.55 5.19 5.50
C ALA A 601 23.78 5.98 5.03
N THR A 602 24.88 5.32 4.65
CA THR A 602 26.09 5.97 4.13
C THR A 602 25.77 6.75 2.85
N ARG A 603 25.15 6.11 1.85
CA ARG A 603 24.76 6.78 0.60
C ARG A 603 23.87 8.00 0.86
N ARG A 604 22.84 7.84 1.70
CA ARG A 604 21.91 8.94 2.03
C ARG A 604 22.56 10.06 2.80
N SER A 605 23.50 9.75 3.69
CA SER A 605 24.25 10.76 4.44
C SER A 605 25.10 11.60 3.49
N ILE A 606 25.80 10.97 2.54
CA ILE A 606 26.55 11.68 1.49
C ILE A 606 25.62 12.61 0.69
N GLU A 607 24.51 12.07 0.18
CA GLU A 607 23.51 12.86 -0.56
C GLU A 607 22.99 14.05 0.26
N LEU A 608 22.72 13.85 1.55
CA LEU A 608 22.17 14.88 2.44
C LEU A 608 23.20 15.97 2.77
N VAL A 609 24.46 15.58 3.04
CA VAL A 609 25.57 16.52 3.25
C VAL A 609 25.82 17.32 1.97
N GLU A 610 25.81 16.68 0.81
CA GLU A 610 26.00 17.34 -0.48
C GLU A 610 24.90 18.38 -0.75
N MET A 611 23.63 18.01 -0.55
CA MET A 611 22.51 18.94 -0.72
C MET A 611 22.54 20.13 0.26
N THR A 612 23.09 19.95 1.47
CA THR A 612 23.04 20.97 2.54
C THR A 612 24.30 21.86 2.57
N LEU A 613 25.47 21.27 2.33
CA LEU A 613 26.79 21.86 2.56
C LEU A 613 27.71 21.81 1.32
N GLY A 614 27.28 21.16 0.23
CA GLY A 614 28.03 21.05 -1.03
C GLY A 614 28.92 19.81 -1.12
N SER A 615 29.36 19.50 -2.35
CA SER A 615 30.09 18.26 -2.68
C SER A 615 31.42 18.13 -1.93
N THR A 616 32.16 19.23 -1.73
CA THR A 616 33.43 19.23 -0.97
C THR A 616 33.22 18.73 0.46
N GLN A 617 32.17 19.18 1.12
CA GLN A 617 31.87 18.77 2.49
C GLN A 617 31.42 17.31 2.56
N ALA A 618 30.72 16.82 1.53
CA ALA A 618 30.32 15.42 1.42
C ALA A 618 31.54 14.49 1.27
N THR A 619 32.51 14.88 0.43
CA THR A 619 33.81 14.22 0.29
C THR A 619 34.57 14.19 1.61
N GLN A 620 34.66 15.33 2.31
CA GLN A 620 35.29 15.41 3.63
C GLN A 620 34.57 14.55 4.67
N TRP A 621 33.23 14.53 4.66
CA TRP A 621 32.44 13.71 5.57
C TRP A 621 32.72 12.21 5.36
N TYR A 622 32.79 11.75 4.11
CA TYR A 622 33.10 10.35 3.79
C TYR A 622 34.55 9.99 4.16
N ALA A 623 35.52 10.87 3.89
CA ALA A 623 36.90 10.69 4.33
C ALA A 623 37.02 10.63 5.87
N HIS A 624 36.23 11.44 6.59
CA HIS A 624 36.16 11.40 8.03
C HIS A 624 35.49 10.11 8.53
N LEU A 625 34.43 9.63 7.87
CA LEU A 625 33.81 8.33 8.18
C LEU A 625 34.86 7.21 8.10
N ARG A 626 35.67 7.19 7.03
CA ARG A 626 36.79 6.25 6.89
C ARG A 626 37.74 6.32 8.08
N ARG A 627 38.17 7.53 8.43
CA ARG A 627 39.09 7.73 9.56
C ARG A 627 38.49 7.23 10.88
N VAL A 628 37.24 7.56 11.18
CA VAL A 628 36.58 7.12 12.42
C VAL A 628 36.44 5.60 12.45
N VAL A 629 36.00 4.98 11.35
CA VAL A 629 35.84 3.53 11.28
C VAL A 629 37.19 2.82 11.50
N LEU A 630 38.25 3.23 10.80
CA LEU A 630 39.57 2.62 10.94
C LEU A 630 40.19 2.82 12.33
N LEU A 631 39.89 3.94 13.01
CA LEU A 631 40.36 4.19 14.38
C LEU A 631 39.60 3.37 15.44
N THR A 632 38.33 3.05 15.17
CA THR A 632 37.43 2.41 16.16
C THR A 632 37.19 0.92 15.90
N HIS A 633 37.47 0.42 14.70
CA HIS A 633 37.26 -0.97 14.30
C HIS A 633 38.58 -1.55 13.78
N TRP A 634 39.30 -2.25 14.66
CA TRP A 634 40.57 -2.87 14.29
C TRP A 634 40.39 -4.19 13.56
N ILE A 635 39.20 -4.78 13.63
CA ILE A 635 38.81 -5.99 12.89
C ILE A 635 37.61 -5.67 12.00
N LEU A 636 37.77 -5.89 10.69
CA LEU A 636 36.76 -5.65 9.67
C LEU A 636 36.29 -6.98 9.05
N PRO A 637 35.05 -7.06 8.56
CA PRO A 637 34.56 -8.24 7.85
C PRO A 637 35.33 -8.44 6.54
N TRP A 638 35.62 -9.68 6.18
CA TRP A 638 36.24 -9.98 4.89
C TRP A 638 35.19 -10.36 3.84
N PRO A 639 34.99 -9.54 2.79
CA PRO A 639 33.82 -9.67 1.93
C PRO A 639 34.02 -10.51 0.65
N SER A 640 32.93 -10.95 0.03
CA SER A 640 32.89 -11.46 -1.36
C SER A 640 31.91 -10.67 -2.22
N ASP A 641 31.78 -11.08 -3.49
CA ASP A 641 30.86 -10.52 -4.47
C ASP A 641 29.38 -10.65 -4.05
N SER A 642 29.06 -11.57 -3.12
CA SER A 642 27.69 -11.87 -2.67
C SER A 642 27.49 -11.83 -1.15
N GLU A 643 28.52 -11.99 -0.33
CA GLU A 643 28.38 -12.14 1.14
C GLU A 643 29.28 -11.20 1.92
N LEU A 644 28.71 -10.48 2.89
CA LEU A 644 29.40 -9.51 3.75
C LEU A 644 30.55 -10.12 4.56
N LEU A 645 30.36 -11.36 5.01
CA LEU A 645 31.40 -12.19 5.60
C LEU A 645 31.55 -13.44 4.74
N THR A 646 32.75 -13.64 4.21
CA THR A 646 33.12 -14.87 3.52
C THR A 646 33.43 -15.97 4.51
N THR A 647 33.60 -17.18 3.97
CA THR A 647 33.99 -18.31 4.78
C THR A 647 35.15 -19.07 4.17
N THR A 648 35.95 -19.71 5.03
CA THR A 648 36.95 -20.70 4.60
C THR A 648 36.31 -21.85 3.81
N LYS A 649 37.11 -22.53 2.98
CA LYS A 649 36.65 -23.72 2.25
C LYS A 649 36.32 -24.84 3.23
N GLU A 650 35.21 -25.52 2.98
CA GLU A 650 34.78 -26.70 3.72
C GLU A 650 35.24 -27.96 2.97
N SER A 651 35.80 -28.95 3.68
CA SER A 651 36.21 -30.25 3.11
C SER A 651 35.97 -31.37 4.11
N ARG A 652 35.13 -32.34 3.74
CA ARG A 652 34.88 -33.53 4.57
C ARG A 652 36.09 -34.48 4.60
N THR A 653 36.82 -34.60 3.51
CA THR A 653 38.01 -35.47 3.41
C THR A 653 39.20 -34.94 4.19
N ALA A 654 39.31 -33.62 4.36
CA ALA A 654 40.36 -32.98 5.15
C ALA A 654 39.90 -32.53 6.55
N ASN A 655 38.67 -32.90 6.96
CA ASN A 655 38.03 -32.46 8.21
C ASN A 655 38.03 -30.93 8.42
N LEU A 656 37.95 -30.15 7.34
CA LEU A 656 37.92 -28.68 7.38
C LEU A 656 36.48 -28.19 7.49
N LYS A 657 36.17 -27.58 8.62
CA LYS A 657 34.88 -26.92 8.87
C LYS A 657 34.92 -25.46 8.45
N ARG A 658 33.75 -24.95 8.07
CA ARG A 658 33.54 -23.57 7.61
C ARG A 658 33.77 -22.58 8.77
N ARG A 659 34.63 -21.58 8.58
CA ARG A 659 34.87 -20.46 9.52
C ARG A 659 34.64 -19.12 8.84
N LEU A 660 34.16 -18.12 9.57
CA LEU A 660 33.99 -16.75 9.09
C LEU A 660 35.36 -16.08 8.95
N THR A 661 35.59 -15.40 7.84
CA THR A 661 36.86 -14.70 7.56
C THR A 661 36.77 -13.21 7.89
N TRP A 662 37.83 -12.72 8.53
CA TRP A 662 37.96 -11.34 9.01
C TRP A 662 39.31 -10.75 8.59
N ALA A 663 39.43 -9.42 8.57
CA ALA A 663 40.67 -8.71 8.30
C ALA A 663 41.07 -7.84 9.49
N SER A 664 42.35 -7.81 9.81
CA SER A 664 42.91 -6.89 10.82
C SER A 664 43.43 -5.63 10.13
N VAL A 665 42.99 -4.48 10.61
CA VAL A 665 43.47 -3.17 10.13
C VAL A 665 44.98 -2.99 10.38
N ILE A 666 45.52 -3.64 11.41
CA ILE A 666 46.93 -3.54 11.81
C ILE A 666 47.83 -4.41 10.92
N HIS A 667 47.34 -5.57 10.48
CA HIS A 667 48.14 -6.54 9.69
C HIS A 667 47.99 -6.39 8.17
N VAL A 668 47.06 -5.56 7.70
CA VAL A 668 46.85 -5.27 6.26
C VAL A 668 47.58 -3.99 5.83
N SER A 669 48.13 -3.20 6.76
CA SER A 669 48.94 -2.01 6.43
C SER A 669 50.39 -2.38 6.07
N PRO A 670 50.96 -1.87 4.95
CA PRO A 670 52.38 -2.06 4.65
C PRO A 670 53.27 -1.32 5.68
N PRO A 671 54.54 -1.73 5.86
CA PRO A 671 55.47 -1.02 6.74
C PRO A 671 55.62 0.44 6.27
N ALA A 672 55.57 1.35 7.23
CA ALA A 672 55.51 2.78 7.03
C ALA A 672 56.64 3.30 6.11
N GLN A 673 56.26 3.82 4.94
CA GLN A 673 57.04 4.83 4.23
C GLN A 673 56.32 6.18 4.34
N PRO A 674 57.04 7.32 4.30
CA PRO A 674 56.46 8.63 4.54
C PRO A 674 55.37 8.93 3.51
N MET A 675 54.16 9.23 3.97
CA MET A 675 53.00 9.55 3.15
C MET A 675 53.28 10.74 2.22
N SER A 676 53.45 10.49 0.92
CA SER A 676 53.03 11.44 -0.09
C SER A 676 51.55 11.19 -0.37
N PHE A 677 50.70 12.16 -0.05
CA PHE A 677 49.28 12.11 -0.36
C PHE A 677 49.11 12.20 -1.89
N SER A 678 48.67 11.10 -2.50
CA SER A 678 47.97 11.15 -3.78
C SER A 678 46.49 10.98 -3.49
N GLU A 679 45.71 12.04 -3.76
CA GLU A 679 44.26 12.05 -3.57
C GLU A 679 43.61 11.01 -4.47
N SER A 680 43.10 9.93 -3.87
CA SER A 680 42.06 9.13 -4.51
C SER A 680 40.80 10.00 -4.55
N LEU A 681 40.44 10.44 -5.75
CA LEU A 681 39.17 11.12 -6.03
C LEU A 681 38.02 10.27 -5.49
N VAL A 682 37.33 10.81 -4.48
CA VAL A 682 35.98 10.36 -4.16
C VAL A 682 35.17 10.43 -5.44
N PRO A 683 34.41 9.39 -5.82
CA PRO A 683 33.44 9.51 -6.89
C PRO A 683 32.34 10.46 -6.41
N THR A 684 32.57 11.76 -6.54
CA THR A 684 31.52 12.76 -6.47
C THR A 684 30.67 12.52 -7.70
N ARG A 685 29.46 12.01 -7.49
CA ARG A 685 28.45 12.06 -8.54
C ARG A 685 28.11 13.52 -8.73
N LYS A 686 28.73 14.19 -9.72
CA LYS A 686 28.06 15.32 -10.33
C LYS A 686 26.70 14.80 -10.79
N VAL A 687 25.63 15.43 -10.32
CA VAL A 687 24.35 15.35 -11.01
C VAL A 687 24.62 16.02 -12.34
N ASP A 688 24.93 15.24 -13.37
CA ASP A 688 25.29 15.79 -14.67
C ASP A 688 24.15 15.67 -15.66
N ASP A 689 24.03 16.74 -16.46
CA ASP A 689 22.93 17.14 -17.33
C ASP A 689 22.70 16.25 -18.57
N THR A 690 23.07 14.97 -18.51
CA THR A 690 22.80 14.00 -19.58
C THR A 690 21.35 13.48 -19.60
N ASP A 691 20.50 13.95 -18.69
CA ASP A 691 19.03 13.97 -18.87
C ASP A 691 18.54 15.19 -19.72
N ARG A 692 19.47 16.00 -20.27
CA ARG A 692 19.23 17.10 -21.22
C ARG A 692 20.24 17.08 -22.39
N ARG A 693 20.09 16.09 -23.29
CA ARG A 693 20.45 16.06 -24.73
C ARG A 693 21.76 16.74 -25.25
N ILE A 694 22.66 15.88 -25.78
CA ILE A 694 23.43 15.90 -27.06
C ILE A 694 24.13 17.21 -27.51
N SER A 695 25.46 17.28 -27.41
CA SER A 695 26.46 17.19 -28.53
C SER A 695 27.80 17.80 -28.11
N THR A 696 28.89 17.11 -28.46
CA THR A 696 30.31 17.39 -28.25
C THR A 696 30.86 18.52 -29.13
N GLN A 697 31.76 19.37 -28.61
CA GLN A 697 33.18 19.36 -28.99
C GLN A 697 34.00 20.42 -28.22
N ASP A 698 35.21 19.98 -27.85
CA ASP A 698 36.44 20.74 -27.61
C ASP A 698 36.74 21.36 -26.23
N ASP A 699 38.01 21.12 -25.85
CA ASP A 699 38.83 21.84 -24.86
C ASP A 699 38.96 21.32 -23.42
N LEU A 700 39.14 20.00 -23.31
CA LEU A 700 39.88 19.33 -22.23
C LEU A 700 41.39 19.65 -22.22
N SER A 701 41.88 20.43 -23.20
CA SER A 701 43.24 20.95 -23.29
C SER A 701 43.54 22.08 -22.29
N GLN A 702 42.52 22.64 -21.63
CA GLN A 702 42.67 23.77 -20.69
C GLN A 702 42.65 23.36 -19.21
N ALA A 703 42.37 22.10 -18.88
CA ALA A 703 42.39 21.62 -17.50
C ALA A 703 43.79 21.14 -17.03
N LEU A 704 44.73 21.02 -17.97
CA LEU A 704 46.08 20.50 -17.72
C LEU A 704 47.11 21.58 -17.32
N SER A 705 46.74 22.84 -17.12
CA SER A 705 47.74 23.91 -16.93
C SER A 705 47.92 24.50 -15.54
N GLU A 706 46.99 24.46 -14.56
CA GLU A 706 47.15 25.37 -13.39
C GLU A 706 46.87 24.76 -12.01
N VAL A 707 47.68 23.76 -11.67
CA VAL A 707 47.93 23.24 -10.30
C VAL A 707 49.03 24.07 -9.59
N TYR A 708 49.00 25.40 -9.68
CA TYR A 708 49.96 26.23 -8.92
C TYR A 708 49.31 27.39 -8.15
N TRP A 709 49.64 27.40 -6.87
CA TRP A 709 49.34 28.34 -5.78
C TRP A 709 49.47 29.83 -6.13
N PRO A 710 48.86 30.73 -5.32
CA PRO A 710 49.56 31.98 -5.07
C PRO A 710 49.54 32.50 -3.62
N CYS A 711 50.71 33.01 -3.22
CA CYS A 711 50.85 34.17 -2.35
C CYS A 711 51.79 35.19 -3.03
N ARG A 712 51.20 36.35 -3.37
CA ARG A 712 51.76 37.70 -3.60
C ARG A 712 52.70 37.98 -4.78
N GLY A 713 52.41 39.10 -5.47
CA GLY A 713 53.42 40.06 -5.94
C GLY A 713 53.27 40.67 -7.36
N ALA A 714 52.44 41.73 -7.47
CA ALA A 714 52.59 42.97 -8.24
C ALA A 714 53.24 43.07 -9.67
N ILE A 715 52.58 43.90 -10.51
CA ILE A 715 53.08 44.84 -11.56
C ILE A 715 52.87 44.50 -13.07
N GLN A 716 52.13 45.42 -13.72
CA GLN A 716 52.08 45.98 -15.09
C GLN A 716 51.65 45.21 -16.36
N GLU A 717 50.76 45.93 -17.10
CA GLU A 717 50.61 46.10 -18.57
C GLU A 717 50.33 44.85 -19.43
N GLY A 718 49.43 44.81 -20.41
CA GLY A 718 48.57 45.77 -21.11
C GLY A 718 48.09 45.12 -22.42
N LEU A 719 46.94 45.58 -22.95
CA LEU A 719 46.42 45.40 -24.34
C LEU A 719 45.98 43.98 -24.77
N ASP A 720 45.04 43.75 -25.70
CA ASP A 720 43.82 44.41 -26.20
C ASP A 720 43.16 43.43 -27.23
N LEU A 721 41.83 43.57 -27.45
CA LEU A 721 41.04 43.17 -28.65
C LEU A 721 40.93 41.67 -29.06
N SER A 722 39.87 41.13 -29.66
CA SER A 722 38.49 41.51 -30.00
C SER A 722 37.82 40.38 -30.82
N ARG A 723 36.46 40.40 -30.90
CA ARG A 723 35.59 39.83 -31.98
C ARG A 723 35.47 38.29 -32.07
N CYS A 724 34.38 37.66 -32.51
CA CYS A 724 33.04 37.97 -33.07
C CYS A 724 32.21 36.65 -32.94
N ARG A 725 30.95 36.64 -32.49
CA ARG A 725 29.66 36.80 -33.22
C ARG A 725 29.26 35.71 -34.25
N ASP A 726 28.07 35.17 -33.95
CA ASP A 726 26.93 34.79 -34.81
C ASP A 726 26.86 33.42 -35.51
N TRP A 727 25.76 32.69 -35.25
CA TRP A 727 25.08 31.80 -36.21
C TRP A 727 23.55 31.75 -35.97
N PRO A 728 22.70 31.60 -37.03
CA PRO A 728 21.26 31.84 -36.98
C PRO A 728 20.37 30.57 -37.05
N SER A 729 19.06 30.83 -36.96
CA SER A 729 17.85 30.01 -37.10
C SER A 729 17.50 29.50 -38.50
N THR A 730 16.76 28.37 -38.61
CA THR A 730 15.66 28.00 -39.57
C THR A 730 15.43 26.45 -39.51
N SER A 731 14.25 25.88 -39.18
CA SER A 731 12.94 25.70 -39.85
C SER A 731 12.78 24.44 -40.76
N ALA A 732 11.79 23.60 -40.41
CA ALA A 732 10.79 22.89 -41.27
C ALA A 732 11.06 21.53 -42.00
N SER A 733 10.31 20.50 -41.54
CA SER A 733 9.32 19.68 -42.29
C SER A 733 9.68 18.42 -43.13
N HIS A 734 8.65 17.53 -43.22
CA HIS A 734 8.44 16.29 -44.02
C HIS A 734 9.09 14.99 -43.46
N GLY A 735 8.45 13.83 -43.25
CA GLY A 735 7.12 13.30 -43.57
C GLY A 735 7.23 12.12 -44.54
N TRP A 736 7.09 10.85 -44.12
CA TRP A 736 6.84 9.68 -45.01
C TRP A 736 6.17 8.50 -44.28
N THR A 737 5.16 7.95 -44.95
CA THR A 737 4.40 6.72 -44.70
C THR A 737 4.96 5.55 -45.51
N HIS A 738 4.84 4.31 -45.03
CA HIS A 738 4.27 3.20 -45.84
C HIS A 738 3.93 1.95 -45.00
N SER A 739 2.88 1.30 -45.48
CA SER A 739 2.15 0.12 -45.02
C SER A 739 2.66 -1.19 -45.63
N GLY A 740 2.39 -2.29 -44.94
CA GLY A 740 2.43 -3.68 -45.40
C GLY A 740 1.80 -4.57 -44.34
#